data_AF-A0A819ELC8-F1
#
_entry.id   AF-A0A819ELC8-F1
#
_cell.length_a   1.000
_cell.length_b   1.000
_cell.length_c   1.000
_cell.angle_alpha   90.00
_cell.angle_beta   90.00
_cell.angle_gamma   90.00
#
_symmetry.space_group_name_H-M   'P 1'
#
loop_
_entity.id
_entity.type
_entity.pdbx_description
1 polymer ?
#
loop_
_entity_poly.entity_id
_entity_poly.type
_entity_poly.pdbx_seq_one_letter_code
_entity_poly.pdbx_strand_id
1 'polypeptide(L)'
;MYTKLLKEILLKLDYDEHQRKHLADLSRHFYGTEMNVLKMIDEFERNYDRNASIWWYTRWCFLYQMLNRALRLQDVETVITMGFFLRDLHQKIKELQSKSDQQESFIVYRGQAMTNYDFEKLRECKGGLFSFNNFLSTSIDKQVSLMYAESNADNPDMKGVLFVMKIDTINATIPFISLDDISYYPEEKEILFSMHSVFRIGDIKKIENEVWQVDLTLTSDDDQQLKILTEHMREDLGGGTPWQQLGHLMYKMGQFKKGEEIYKMLLDITSVNDENEITILYHMLGILKHKKGDFKQALSFYQSVLEIRQNTVSPNHPSLATLYSNISSAYHNMGEYSAALTNYKKALDIVQNSQPVNHAELATIYSNIGVTYRNMGEYSNALWNYREALKIRQKHLPLKHPELAHVYINIGAVYGDVGNYTDSLENHEKAVEILKKSLPSNHPDLAIAYSSLGSICFRIGKHTDAIQNYKEALKILEIPDFLDHPDLAILYNNIGAGCFATGDYLGALSHYEKVLEIKLRIQSPTNTDLATNYNNIALVYERLGRNSDALSNHQKALEIRRNYLPPNHPDLAQSYNNIGLLLHNMRDYANAFSYYEMALEIWKKLFPLNHPASAQTYINIGTLHKDMVDYPAALSYYDQAAQILEISEPLNYPLLATVYNNMGSVHENLKDNLKALSNYQKALELWQQSLPSNHPNLAAAYNNIAGVHKRLTNYPTALSFYNQALEILQKSPFTDYSLVAATHNNIGCVYMSMKDTSKALFHYQEALKIWQHLLPVDHPNLAVNYNNIAEVYATLEDYPTALSYYERSVQIGEFSLPANHPHIALFRKNLERLRIRIPEFSAPTT
;
A
#
# COMPACT_ATOMS: atom_id res chain seq x y z
N MET A 1 -5.42 -12.01 25.10
CA MET A 1 -5.91 -11.21 26.24
C MET A 1 -7.40 -10.92 26.18
N TYR A 2 -7.97 -10.48 25.04
CA TYR A 2 -9.45 -10.35 24.87
C TYR A 2 -10.25 -11.61 25.23
N THR A 3 -9.68 -12.80 25.10
CA THR A 3 -10.28 -14.08 25.53
C THR A 3 -10.58 -14.15 27.04
N LYS A 4 -9.81 -13.45 27.89
CA LYS A 4 -10.09 -13.35 29.34
C LYS A 4 -11.41 -12.62 29.59
N LEU A 5 -11.58 -11.49 28.91
CA LEU A 5 -12.79 -10.67 29.02
C LEU A 5 -13.96 -11.38 28.39
N LEU A 6 -13.76 -12.06 27.26
CA LEU A 6 -14.77 -12.92 26.65
C LEU A 6 -15.26 -13.96 27.67
N LYS A 7 -14.36 -14.67 28.35
CA LYS A 7 -14.71 -15.60 29.44
C LYS A 7 -15.51 -14.89 30.53
N GLU A 8 -15.00 -13.79 31.08
CA GLU A 8 -15.66 -13.05 32.17
C GLU A 8 -17.08 -12.61 31.80
N ILE A 9 -17.30 -12.21 30.54
CA ILE A 9 -18.60 -11.82 30.00
C ILE A 9 -19.51 -13.05 29.84
N LEU A 10 -19.03 -14.11 29.17
CA LEU A 10 -19.81 -15.34 28.93
C LEU A 10 -20.26 -15.99 30.23
N LEU A 11 -19.45 -15.94 31.30
CA LEU A 11 -19.84 -16.51 32.60
C LEU A 11 -20.97 -15.74 33.29
N LYS A 12 -21.21 -14.49 32.90
CA LYS A 12 -22.25 -13.60 33.44
C LYS A 12 -23.50 -13.52 32.56
N LEU A 13 -23.47 -14.07 31.34
CA LEU A 13 -24.63 -14.10 30.46
C LEU A 13 -25.71 -15.04 31.01
N ASP A 14 -26.96 -14.62 30.85
CA ASP A 14 -28.11 -15.50 31.02
C ASP A 14 -28.33 -16.31 29.74
N TYR A 15 -28.51 -17.62 29.89
CA TYR A 15 -28.68 -18.56 28.80
C TYR A 15 -30.06 -19.21 28.91
N ASP A 16 -30.81 -19.22 27.81
CA ASP A 16 -32.14 -19.83 27.73
C ASP A 16 -32.09 -21.35 27.43
N GLU A 17 -33.22 -22.03 27.60
CA GLU A 17 -33.35 -23.48 27.33
C GLU A 17 -33.27 -23.85 25.84
N HIS A 18 -33.46 -22.89 24.93
CA HIS A 18 -33.40 -23.10 23.48
C HIS A 18 -31.96 -23.16 22.94
N GLN A 19 -30.97 -22.64 23.66
CA GLN A 19 -29.57 -22.68 23.23
C GLN A 19 -28.99 -24.08 23.10
N ARG A 20 -29.46 -25.03 23.92
CA ARG A 20 -29.06 -26.45 23.79
C ARG A 20 -29.47 -27.00 22.43
N LYS A 21 -30.69 -26.69 21.98
CA LYS A 21 -31.19 -27.06 20.67
C LYS A 21 -30.41 -26.36 19.55
N HIS A 22 -30.12 -25.07 19.71
CA HIS A 22 -29.33 -24.33 18.74
C HIS A 22 -27.91 -24.92 18.58
N LEU A 23 -27.25 -25.29 19.69
CA LEU A 23 -25.96 -25.99 19.65
C LEU A 23 -26.06 -27.35 18.96
N ALA A 24 -27.13 -28.11 19.21
CA ALA A 24 -27.36 -29.40 18.54
C ALA A 24 -27.53 -29.21 17.02
N ASP A 25 -28.31 -28.23 16.58
CA ASP A 25 -28.52 -27.92 15.17
C ASP A 25 -27.23 -27.46 14.47
N LEU A 26 -26.44 -26.58 15.13
CA LEU A 26 -25.13 -26.17 14.65
C LEU A 26 -24.18 -27.38 14.53
N SER A 27 -24.22 -28.30 15.50
CA SER A 27 -23.39 -29.51 15.50
C SER A 27 -23.80 -30.47 14.38
N ARG A 28 -25.09 -30.60 14.06
CA ARG A 28 -25.58 -31.36 12.90
C ARG A 28 -25.09 -30.76 11.59
N HIS A 29 -24.99 -29.44 11.50
CA HIS A 29 -24.44 -28.77 10.31
C HIS A 29 -22.95 -29.13 10.10
N PHE A 30 -22.14 -29.15 11.16
CA PHE A 30 -20.71 -29.47 11.06
C PHE A 30 -20.39 -30.96 10.91
N TYR A 31 -21.16 -31.85 11.56
CA TYR A 31 -20.84 -33.28 11.67
C TYR A 31 -21.92 -34.20 11.05
N GLY A 32 -22.81 -33.66 10.21
CA GLY A 32 -23.99 -34.36 9.69
C GLY A 32 -23.72 -35.59 8.80
N THR A 33 -22.46 -35.84 8.44
CA THR A 33 -22.05 -37.00 7.63
C THR A 33 -21.70 -38.23 8.47
N GLU A 34 -21.48 -38.09 9.78
CA GLU A 34 -21.04 -39.18 10.66
C GLU A 34 -22.19 -39.70 11.54
N MET A 35 -22.73 -40.88 11.20
CA MET A 35 -23.91 -41.45 11.86
C MET A 35 -23.73 -41.69 13.37
N ASN A 36 -22.50 -41.97 13.81
CA ASN A 36 -22.18 -42.13 15.23
C ASN A 36 -22.19 -40.80 15.99
N VAL A 37 -21.70 -39.72 15.37
CA VAL A 37 -21.70 -38.37 15.96
C VAL A 37 -23.12 -37.81 16.03
N LEU A 38 -23.94 -38.05 15.00
CA LEU A 38 -25.37 -37.67 15.01
C LEU A 38 -26.13 -38.28 16.19
N LYS A 39 -25.92 -39.57 16.49
CA LYS A 39 -26.52 -40.22 17.67
C LYS A 39 -26.08 -39.55 18.98
N MET A 40 -24.82 -39.17 19.09
CA MET A 40 -24.29 -38.46 20.26
C MET A 40 -24.86 -37.04 20.39
N ILE A 41 -25.11 -36.34 19.27
CA ILE A 41 -25.76 -35.02 19.25
C ILE A 41 -27.21 -35.14 19.76
N ASP A 42 -27.97 -36.13 19.26
CA ASP A 42 -29.35 -36.37 19.69
C ASP A 42 -29.42 -36.74 21.19
N GLU A 43 -28.45 -37.53 21.66
CA GLU A 43 -28.31 -37.89 23.08
C GLU A 43 -28.03 -36.66 23.94
N PHE A 44 -27.09 -35.80 23.52
CA PHE A 44 -26.77 -34.55 24.20
C PHE A 44 -27.97 -33.61 24.27
N GLU A 45 -28.68 -33.42 23.16
CA GLU A 45 -29.86 -32.53 23.11
C GLU A 45 -30.96 -32.96 24.09
N ARG A 46 -31.14 -34.27 24.30
CA ARG A 46 -32.17 -34.81 25.20
C ARG A 46 -31.72 -34.89 26.65
N ASN A 47 -30.48 -35.31 26.89
CA ASN A 47 -30.04 -35.82 28.20
C ASN A 47 -28.98 -34.94 28.89
N TYR A 48 -28.50 -33.86 28.26
CA TYR A 48 -27.49 -33.01 28.89
C TYR A 48 -28.01 -32.39 30.20
N ASP A 49 -27.23 -32.58 31.27
CA ASP A 49 -27.40 -31.96 32.59
C ASP A 49 -26.09 -31.24 32.98
N ARG A 50 -26.23 -30.09 33.66
CA ARG A 50 -25.10 -29.26 34.07
C ARG A 50 -24.09 -29.97 34.97
N ASN A 51 -24.52 -30.96 35.76
CA ASN A 51 -23.63 -31.72 36.63
C ASN A 51 -22.74 -32.70 35.86
N ALA A 52 -23.15 -33.09 34.65
CA ALA A 52 -22.42 -34.00 33.77
C ALA A 52 -21.50 -33.26 32.77
N SER A 53 -21.29 -31.95 32.93
CA SER A 53 -20.51 -31.12 32.00
C SER A 53 -19.08 -31.63 31.78
N ILE A 54 -18.38 -32.05 32.84
CA ILE A 54 -17.02 -32.63 32.77
C ILE A 54 -17.03 -33.97 32.03
N TRP A 55 -18.01 -34.83 32.31
CA TRP A 55 -18.16 -36.11 31.63
C TRP A 55 -18.42 -35.93 30.13
N TRP A 56 -19.31 -35.01 29.77
CA TRP A 56 -19.58 -34.65 28.37
C TRP A 56 -18.36 -34.03 27.67
N TYR A 57 -17.56 -33.24 28.38
CA TYR A 57 -16.34 -32.65 27.84
C TYR A 57 -15.23 -33.69 27.59
N THR A 58 -15.13 -34.70 28.44
CA THR A 58 -14.07 -35.74 28.37
C THR A 58 -14.47 -36.95 27.51
N ARG A 59 -15.77 -37.14 27.27
CA ARG A 59 -16.28 -38.16 26.33
C ARG A 59 -15.79 -37.88 24.93
N TRP A 60 -15.43 -38.94 24.20
CA TRP A 60 -15.16 -38.88 22.77
C TRP A 60 -16.43 -38.51 21.99
N CYS A 61 -16.68 -37.20 21.88
CA CYS A 61 -17.84 -36.61 21.21
C CYS A 61 -17.47 -35.26 20.57
N PHE A 62 -18.44 -34.65 19.88
CA PHE A 62 -18.25 -33.39 19.15
C PHE A 62 -17.89 -32.19 20.05
N LEU A 63 -18.28 -32.19 21.34
CA LEU A 63 -18.15 -31.03 22.23
C LEU A 63 -16.70 -30.61 22.47
N TYR A 64 -15.81 -31.56 22.81
CA TYR A 64 -14.39 -31.28 23.04
C TYR A 64 -13.75 -30.66 21.79
N GLN A 65 -13.94 -31.32 20.64
CA GLN A 65 -13.33 -30.91 19.38
C GLN A 65 -13.87 -29.56 18.92
N MET A 66 -15.19 -29.37 18.98
CA MET A 66 -15.87 -28.14 18.57
C MET A 66 -15.46 -26.96 19.47
N LEU A 67 -15.49 -27.13 20.80
CA LEU A 67 -15.13 -26.06 21.72
C LEU A 67 -13.65 -25.68 21.62
N ASN A 68 -12.74 -26.65 21.61
CA ASN A 68 -11.31 -26.37 21.54
C ASN A 68 -10.91 -25.82 20.17
N ARG A 69 -11.53 -26.29 19.09
CA ARG A 69 -11.34 -25.69 17.76
C ARG A 69 -11.83 -24.25 17.73
N ALA A 70 -13.01 -23.97 18.29
CA ALA A 70 -13.58 -22.63 18.30
C ALA A 70 -12.72 -21.66 19.11
N LEU A 71 -12.27 -22.06 20.31
CA LEU A 71 -11.37 -21.26 21.13
C LEU A 71 -10.00 -21.03 20.47
N ARG A 72 -9.46 -22.05 19.77
CA ARG A 72 -8.18 -21.95 19.04
C ARG A 72 -8.26 -21.03 17.83
N LEU A 73 -9.33 -21.15 17.04
CA LEU A 73 -9.56 -20.33 15.85
C LEU A 73 -10.17 -18.96 16.18
N GLN A 74 -10.44 -18.68 17.45
CA GLN A 74 -11.21 -17.52 17.88
C GLN A 74 -12.54 -17.40 17.13
N ASP A 75 -13.19 -18.54 16.86
CA ASP A 75 -14.54 -18.60 16.31
C ASP A 75 -15.52 -18.17 17.39
N VAL A 76 -15.71 -16.86 17.48
CA VAL A 76 -16.53 -16.25 18.52
C VAL A 76 -17.99 -16.67 18.42
N GLU A 77 -18.48 -16.99 17.22
CA GLU A 77 -19.86 -17.44 17.00
C GLU A 77 -20.10 -18.79 17.67
N THR A 78 -19.22 -19.76 17.43
CA THR A 78 -19.29 -21.06 18.09
C THR A 78 -19.06 -20.92 19.60
N VAL A 79 -18.11 -20.08 20.04
CA VAL A 79 -17.85 -19.87 21.48
C VAL A 79 -19.05 -19.25 22.21
N ILE A 80 -19.73 -18.26 21.62
CA ILE A 80 -20.95 -17.67 22.19
C ILE A 80 -22.07 -18.71 22.24
N THR A 81 -22.25 -19.48 21.17
CA THR A 81 -23.29 -20.53 21.11
C THR A 81 -23.06 -21.63 22.15
N MET A 82 -21.80 -21.97 22.41
CA MET A 82 -21.39 -22.91 23.46
C MET A 82 -21.30 -22.26 24.86
N GLY A 83 -21.68 -21.00 25.01
CA GLY A 83 -21.51 -20.21 26.23
C GLY A 83 -22.13 -20.86 27.47
N PHE A 84 -23.34 -21.44 27.34
CA PHE A 84 -23.98 -22.14 28.46
C PHE A 84 -23.18 -23.36 28.93
N PHE A 85 -22.70 -24.18 27.99
CA PHE A 85 -21.90 -25.37 28.28
C PHE A 85 -20.55 -24.98 28.90
N LEU A 86 -19.92 -23.91 28.37
CA LEU A 86 -18.69 -23.33 28.90
C LEU A 86 -18.87 -22.85 30.35
N ARG A 87 -19.99 -22.17 30.65
CA ARG A 87 -20.33 -21.71 31.99
C ARG A 87 -20.53 -22.88 32.94
N ASP A 88 -21.33 -23.87 32.54
CA ASP A 88 -21.60 -25.05 33.35
C ASP A 88 -20.32 -25.85 33.64
N LEU A 89 -19.45 -26.04 32.65
CA LEU A 89 -18.16 -26.70 32.80
C LEU A 89 -17.24 -25.92 33.76
N HIS A 90 -17.12 -24.60 33.58
CA HIS A 90 -16.34 -23.75 34.47
C HIS A 90 -16.86 -23.78 35.91
N GLN A 91 -18.17 -23.65 36.11
CA GLN A 91 -18.80 -23.69 37.42
C GLN A 91 -18.60 -25.05 38.09
N LYS A 92 -18.68 -26.14 37.32
CA LYS A 92 -18.49 -27.48 37.87
C LYS A 92 -17.06 -27.72 38.35
N ILE A 93 -16.06 -27.31 37.57
CA ILE A 93 -14.65 -27.34 37.98
C ILE A 93 -14.46 -26.56 39.28
N LYS A 94 -15.00 -25.33 39.35
CA LYS A 94 -14.90 -24.47 40.54
C LYS A 94 -15.59 -25.07 41.78
N GLU A 95 -16.77 -25.68 41.60
CA GLU A 95 -17.54 -26.32 42.66
C GLU A 95 -16.83 -27.55 43.23
N LEU A 96 -16.19 -28.35 42.38
CA LEU A 96 -15.45 -29.54 42.82
C LEU A 96 -14.13 -29.17 43.47
N GLN A 97 -13.44 -28.14 42.95
CA GLN A 97 -12.19 -27.67 43.53
C GLN A 97 -12.35 -27.18 44.97
N SER A 98 -13.44 -26.46 45.28
CA SER A 98 -13.69 -25.97 46.64
C SER A 98 -13.97 -27.07 47.66
N LYS A 99 -14.21 -28.30 47.21
CA LYS A 99 -14.49 -29.48 48.05
C LYS A 99 -13.28 -30.40 48.22
N SER A 100 -12.15 -30.12 47.55
CA SER A 100 -10.95 -30.96 47.57
C SER A 100 -9.89 -30.42 48.53
N ASP A 101 -9.27 -31.28 49.34
CA ASP A 101 -8.02 -30.94 50.04
C ASP A 101 -6.89 -30.89 48.99
N GLN A 102 -6.26 -29.73 48.81
CA GLN A 102 -5.21 -29.53 47.80
C GLN A 102 -3.82 -29.53 48.42
N GLN A 103 -2.86 -30.20 47.78
CA GLN A 103 -1.43 -30.07 48.10
C GLN A 103 -0.98 -28.62 47.87
N GLU A 104 -0.03 -28.12 48.68
CA GLU A 104 0.49 -26.74 48.59
C GLU A 104 1.08 -26.39 47.22
N SER A 105 1.72 -27.35 46.54
CA SER A 105 2.17 -27.17 45.15
C SER A 105 2.38 -28.52 44.44
N PHE A 106 2.19 -28.56 43.13
CA PHE A 106 2.43 -29.75 42.30
C PHE A 106 2.89 -29.37 40.88
N ILE A 107 3.34 -30.36 40.10
CA ILE A 107 3.78 -30.18 38.71
C ILE A 107 2.87 -30.99 37.78
N VAL A 108 2.50 -30.38 36.66
CA VAL A 108 1.81 -31.05 35.56
C VAL A 108 2.54 -30.86 34.24
N TYR A 109 2.27 -31.76 33.31
CA TYR A 109 2.93 -31.83 32.02
C TYR A 109 1.91 -31.71 30.90
N ARG A 110 2.35 -31.10 29.79
CA ARG A 110 1.62 -31.11 28.52
C ARG A 110 2.61 -31.12 27.36
N GLY A 111 2.49 -32.11 26.48
CA GLY A 111 3.24 -32.12 25.23
C GLY A 111 2.37 -31.72 24.05
N GLN A 112 2.95 -30.98 23.11
CA GLN A 112 2.34 -30.70 21.82
C GLN A 112 3.39 -30.29 20.79
N ALA A 113 3.03 -30.41 19.52
CA ALA A 113 3.77 -29.78 18.43
C ALA A 113 3.41 -28.28 18.34
N MET A 114 4.40 -27.45 18.01
CA MET A 114 4.27 -26.00 17.82
C MET A 114 4.98 -25.60 16.54
N THR A 115 4.46 -24.62 15.79
CA THR A 115 5.14 -24.15 14.58
C THR A 115 6.48 -23.50 14.94
N ASN A 116 7.45 -23.54 14.03
CA ASN A 116 8.72 -22.84 14.22
C ASN A 116 8.52 -21.36 14.57
N TYR A 117 7.54 -20.71 13.94
CA TYR A 117 7.19 -19.31 14.18
C TYR A 117 6.69 -19.06 15.62
N ASP A 118 5.71 -19.85 16.07
CA ASP A 118 5.14 -19.71 17.42
C ASP A 118 6.18 -20.04 18.49
N PHE A 119 7.04 -21.03 18.23
CA PHE A 119 8.12 -21.41 19.15
C PHE A 119 9.16 -20.30 19.30
N GLU A 120 9.56 -19.66 18.20
CA GLU A 120 10.51 -18.55 18.24
C GLU A 120 9.91 -17.32 18.96
N LYS A 121 8.64 -16.99 18.72
CA LYS A 121 7.90 -15.99 19.52
C LYS A 121 7.94 -16.31 21.02
N LEU A 122 7.64 -17.56 21.37
CA LEU A 122 7.68 -18.02 22.76
C LEU A 122 9.08 -17.87 23.37
N ARG A 123 10.14 -18.17 22.59
CA ARG A 123 11.54 -18.06 23.01
C ARG A 123 11.98 -16.62 23.24
N GLU A 124 11.60 -15.70 22.36
CA GLU A 124 11.87 -14.26 22.49
C GLU A 124 11.14 -13.65 23.70
N CYS A 125 9.98 -14.21 24.06
CA CYS A 125 9.15 -13.75 25.18
C CYS A 125 9.52 -14.38 26.53
N LYS A 126 10.75 -14.88 26.71
CA LYS A 126 11.21 -15.45 27.99
C LYS A 126 10.97 -14.45 29.14
N GLY A 127 10.37 -14.92 30.24
CA GLY A 127 9.96 -14.09 31.37
C GLY A 127 8.62 -13.37 31.20
N GLY A 128 8.02 -13.43 30.02
CA GLY A 128 6.70 -12.88 29.70
C GLY A 128 5.53 -13.82 30.08
N LEU A 129 4.34 -13.48 29.60
CA LEU A 129 3.09 -14.20 29.86
C LEU A 129 2.69 -15.08 28.67
N PHE A 130 2.27 -16.30 28.94
CA PHE A 130 1.77 -17.28 27.98
C PHE A 130 0.38 -17.76 28.39
N SER A 131 -0.61 -17.65 27.52
CA SER A 131 -1.99 -18.02 27.83
C SER A 131 -2.48 -19.21 26.99
N PHE A 132 -2.98 -20.24 27.65
CA PHE A 132 -3.79 -21.29 27.04
C PHE A 132 -5.25 -20.84 27.01
N ASN A 133 -5.78 -20.57 25.81
CA ASN A 133 -7.12 -20.02 25.61
C ASN A 133 -8.24 -21.07 25.62
N ASN A 134 -7.90 -22.34 25.85
CA ASN A 134 -8.82 -23.48 25.96
C ASN A 134 -8.94 -23.97 27.41
N PHE A 135 -9.90 -24.87 27.65
CA PHE A 135 -9.84 -25.71 28.85
C PHE A 135 -8.61 -26.61 28.72
N LEU A 136 -7.67 -26.40 29.61
CA LEU A 136 -6.33 -26.95 29.49
C LEU A 136 -6.31 -28.28 30.23
N SER A 137 -6.36 -29.39 29.48
CA SER A 137 -6.05 -30.72 30.01
C SER A 137 -4.53 -30.91 30.06
N THR A 138 -4.05 -31.41 31.20
CA THR A 138 -2.66 -31.76 31.48
C THR A 138 -2.59 -33.11 32.17
N SER A 139 -1.41 -33.73 32.15
CA SER A 139 -1.16 -35.00 32.83
C SER A 139 -0.18 -34.82 33.99
N ILE A 140 -0.35 -35.58 35.06
CA ILE A 140 0.68 -35.70 36.10
C ILE A 140 1.82 -36.65 35.66
N ASP A 141 1.61 -37.43 34.59
CA ASP A 141 2.61 -38.32 34.01
C ASP A 141 3.39 -37.59 32.90
N LYS A 142 4.68 -37.40 33.16
CA LYS A 142 5.61 -36.79 32.21
C LYS A 142 5.73 -37.59 30.91
N GLN A 143 5.69 -38.93 30.98
CA GLN A 143 5.93 -39.79 29.81
C GLN A 143 4.77 -39.69 28.81
N VAL A 144 3.53 -39.68 29.30
CA VAL A 144 2.34 -39.46 28.46
C VAL A 144 2.46 -38.15 27.69
N SER A 145 2.84 -37.07 28.39
CA SER A 145 3.03 -35.77 27.75
C SER A 145 4.22 -35.76 26.78
N LEU A 146 5.31 -36.45 27.10
CA LEU A 146 6.47 -36.53 26.21
C LEU A 146 6.11 -37.19 24.87
N MET A 147 5.31 -38.26 24.88
CA MET A 147 4.81 -38.91 23.65
C MET A 147 4.04 -37.92 22.75
N TYR A 148 3.23 -37.03 23.33
CA TYR A 148 2.52 -36.00 22.56
C TYR A 148 3.47 -34.92 22.01
N ALA A 149 4.54 -34.57 22.72
CA ALA A 149 5.56 -33.64 22.22
C ALA A 149 6.36 -34.27 21.06
N GLU A 150 6.62 -35.57 21.11
CA GLU A 150 7.35 -36.34 20.10
C GLU A 150 6.50 -36.71 18.87
N SER A 151 5.17 -36.67 18.99
CA SER A 151 4.21 -37.12 17.95
C SER A 151 4.39 -36.48 16.55
N ASN A 152 5.11 -35.36 16.46
CA ASN A 152 5.41 -34.66 15.21
C ASN A 152 6.89 -34.25 15.07
N ALA A 153 7.80 -34.96 15.74
CA ALA A 153 9.24 -34.66 15.70
C ALA A 153 9.84 -34.74 14.28
N ASP A 154 9.21 -35.50 13.37
CA ASP A 154 9.67 -35.67 11.99
C ASP A 154 9.29 -34.50 11.06
N ASN A 155 8.44 -33.56 11.49
CA ASN A 155 8.05 -32.41 10.66
C ASN A 155 9.05 -31.25 10.83
N PRO A 156 9.79 -30.85 9.78
CA PRO A 156 10.82 -29.80 9.87
C PRO A 156 10.26 -28.42 10.22
N ASP A 157 8.97 -28.18 9.98
CA ASP A 157 8.30 -26.89 10.23
C ASP A 157 7.74 -26.77 11.67
N MET A 158 7.86 -27.85 12.46
CA MET A 158 7.34 -27.94 13.81
C MET A 158 8.45 -28.22 14.83
N LYS A 159 8.22 -27.80 16.07
CA LYS A 159 8.99 -28.18 17.25
C LYS A 159 8.11 -28.93 18.22
N GLY A 160 8.60 -30.07 18.68
CA GLY A 160 8.02 -30.76 19.83
C GLY A 160 8.28 -29.94 21.09
N VAL A 161 7.24 -29.59 21.83
CA VAL A 161 7.34 -28.79 23.06
C VAL A 161 6.71 -29.57 24.21
N LEU A 162 7.52 -29.80 25.25
CA LEU A 162 7.08 -30.30 26.54
C LEU A 162 6.97 -29.14 27.53
N PHE A 163 5.75 -28.76 27.87
CA PHE A 163 5.49 -27.81 28.94
C PHE A 163 5.57 -28.50 30.29
N VAL A 164 6.40 -27.96 31.18
CA VAL A 164 6.52 -28.38 32.58
C VAL A 164 5.93 -27.26 33.43
N MET A 165 4.73 -27.47 33.96
CA MET A 165 3.95 -26.42 34.60
C MET A 165 3.95 -26.59 36.12
N LYS A 166 4.51 -25.62 36.83
CA LYS A 166 4.46 -25.54 38.28
C LYS A 166 3.19 -24.83 38.72
N ILE A 167 2.41 -25.51 39.56
CA ILE A 167 1.14 -25.03 40.10
C ILE A 167 1.31 -24.76 41.58
N ASP A 168 1.16 -23.49 41.96
CA ASP A 168 1.05 -23.05 43.35
C ASP A 168 -0.43 -22.89 43.68
N THR A 169 -0.97 -23.75 44.54
CA THR A 169 -2.41 -23.86 44.78
C THR A 169 -2.94 -22.74 45.68
N ILE A 170 -2.08 -22.14 46.50
CA ILE A 170 -2.44 -21.05 47.42
C ILE A 170 -2.74 -19.77 46.64
N ASN A 171 -2.00 -19.55 45.55
CA ASN A 171 -2.08 -18.34 44.73
C ASN A 171 -2.84 -18.54 43.41
N ALA A 172 -3.37 -19.75 43.14
CA ALA A 172 -4.05 -20.05 41.88
C ALA A 172 -5.41 -19.34 41.80
N THR A 173 -5.55 -18.40 40.85
CA THR A 173 -6.83 -17.70 40.63
C THR A 173 -7.74 -18.39 39.62
N ILE A 174 -7.21 -19.40 38.93
CA ILE A 174 -7.91 -20.13 37.88
C ILE A 174 -8.35 -21.49 38.41
N PRO A 175 -9.65 -21.84 38.29
CA PRO A 175 -10.11 -23.12 38.78
C PRO A 175 -9.52 -24.32 38.03
N PHE A 176 -9.19 -25.38 38.74
CA PHE A 176 -8.73 -26.65 38.19
C PHE A 176 -9.18 -27.84 39.05
N ILE A 177 -9.23 -29.04 38.47
CA ILE A 177 -9.66 -30.26 39.18
C ILE A 177 -8.93 -31.51 38.65
N SER A 178 -8.64 -32.46 39.53
CA SER A 178 -8.23 -33.82 39.12
C SER A 178 -9.45 -34.56 38.60
N LEU A 179 -9.33 -35.15 37.41
CA LEU A 179 -10.48 -35.70 36.71
C LEU A 179 -10.93 -37.06 37.26
N ASP A 180 -10.03 -37.88 37.79
CA ASP A 180 -10.24 -39.17 38.46
C ASP A 180 -11.52 -39.91 37.96
N ASP A 181 -12.42 -40.30 38.88
CA ASP A 181 -13.66 -41.04 38.56
C ASP A 181 -14.78 -40.19 37.91
N ILE A 182 -14.53 -38.90 37.63
CA ILE A 182 -15.54 -37.93 37.16
C ILE A 182 -15.48 -37.78 35.62
N SER A 183 -14.36 -38.16 35.00
CA SER A 183 -14.23 -38.16 33.55
C SER A 183 -14.91 -39.36 32.89
N TYR A 184 -14.98 -39.33 31.56
CA TYR A 184 -15.35 -40.49 30.76
C TYR A 184 -14.28 -41.60 30.78
N TYR A 185 -13.02 -41.24 31.03
CA TYR A 185 -11.86 -42.13 31.07
C TYR A 185 -11.24 -42.16 32.49
N PRO A 186 -11.80 -42.93 33.42
CA PRO A 186 -11.41 -42.88 34.84
C PRO A 186 -9.99 -43.37 35.12
N GLU A 187 -9.36 -44.05 34.16
CA GLU A 187 -7.98 -44.54 34.26
C GLU A 187 -6.94 -43.43 33.97
N GLU A 188 -7.34 -42.32 33.36
CA GLU A 188 -6.45 -41.22 32.99
C GLU A 188 -6.24 -40.24 34.15
N LYS A 189 -4.98 -40.09 34.57
CA LYS A 189 -4.59 -39.15 35.63
C LYS A 189 -4.42 -37.74 35.08
N GLU A 190 -5.53 -37.11 34.74
CA GLU A 190 -5.58 -35.78 34.15
C GLU A 190 -5.96 -34.70 35.15
N ILE A 191 -5.38 -33.52 34.98
CA ILE A 191 -5.79 -32.28 35.64
C ILE A 191 -6.38 -31.36 34.58
N LEU A 192 -7.64 -30.97 34.79
CA LEU A 192 -8.36 -30.07 33.90
C LEU A 192 -8.42 -28.67 34.50
N PHE A 193 -7.79 -27.72 33.82
CA PHE A 193 -7.89 -26.30 34.14
C PHE A 193 -9.05 -25.67 33.38
N SER A 194 -9.71 -24.72 34.04
CA SER A 194 -10.65 -23.82 33.40
C SER A 194 -9.99 -23.05 32.24
N MET A 195 -10.81 -22.59 31.29
CA MET A 195 -10.33 -21.78 30.16
C MET A 195 -9.53 -20.53 30.57
N HIS A 196 -8.65 -20.09 29.66
CA HIS A 196 -7.79 -18.92 29.82
C HIS A 196 -6.78 -19.05 30.97
N SER A 197 -6.03 -20.15 30.98
CA SER A 197 -4.94 -20.38 31.92
C SER A 197 -3.69 -19.60 31.51
N VAL A 198 -3.20 -18.71 32.38
CA VAL A 198 -2.04 -17.85 32.11
C VAL A 198 -0.85 -18.31 32.94
N PHE A 199 0.31 -18.39 32.29
CA PHE A 199 1.56 -18.86 32.86
C PHE A 199 2.67 -17.85 32.57
N ARG A 200 3.63 -17.74 33.48
CA ARG A 200 4.88 -17.02 33.24
C ARG A 200 5.89 -17.97 32.62
N ILE A 201 6.51 -17.53 31.52
CA ILE A 201 7.51 -18.32 30.78
C ILE A 201 8.82 -18.30 31.57
N GLY A 202 9.24 -19.47 32.03
CA GLY A 202 10.49 -19.71 32.73
C GLY A 202 11.64 -20.06 31.78
N ASP A 203 12.44 -21.06 32.16
CA ASP A 203 13.55 -21.52 31.33
C ASP A 203 13.05 -22.36 30.14
N ILE A 204 13.74 -22.17 29.02
CA ILE A 204 13.50 -22.91 27.77
C ILE A 204 14.80 -23.61 27.42
N LYS A 205 14.76 -24.94 27.32
CA LYS A 205 15.94 -25.75 27.04
C LYS A 205 15.60 -26.91 26.12
N LYS A 206 16.55 -27.28 25.28
CA LYS A 206 16.43 -28.47 24.44
C LYS A 206 16.67 -29.71 25.31
N ILE A 207 15.82 -30.72 25.13
CA ILE A 207 15.95 -32.05 25.75
C ILE A 207 16.17 -33.11 24.65
N GLU A 208 16.16 -34.40 24.99
CA GLU A 208 16.35 -35.49 24.04
C GLU A 208 15.27 -35.51 22.93
N ASN A 209 15.56 -36.18 21.81
CA ASN A 209 14.64 -36.38 20.66
C ASN A 209 14.12 -35.10 19.98
N GLU A 210 14.95 -34.04 19.87
CA GLU A 210 14.56 -32.74 19.27
C GLU A 210 13.39 -32.03 19.97
N VAL A 211 13.02 -32.45 21.17
CA VAL A 211 11.98 -31.83 21.99
C VAL A 211 12.56 -30.67 22.80
N TRP A 212 11.76 -29.62 23.00
CA TRP A 212 12.09 -28.48 23.85
C TRP A 212 11.25 -28.51 25.12
N GLN A 213 11.92 -28.44 26.26
CA GLN A 213 11.27 -28.22 27.54
C GLN A 213 11.06 -26.73 27.77
N VAL A 214 9.83 -26.35 28.11
CA VAL A 214 9.45 -24.99 28.50
C VAL A 214 8.89 -25.04 29.91
N ASP A 215 9.60 -24.44 30.84
CA ASP A 215 9.15 -24.32 32.23
C ASP A 215 8.11 -23.19 32.32
N LEU A 216 6.97 -23.47 32.94
CA LEU A 216 5.86 -22.54 33.10
C LEU A 216 5.46 -22.46 34.56
N THR A 217 5.16 -21.27 35.06
CA THR A 217 4.62 -21.07 36.42
C THR A 217 3.23 -20.46 36.30
N LEU A 218 2.21 -21.08 36.90
CA LEU A 218 0.85 -20.55 36.87
C LEU A 218 0.83 -19.16 37.53
N THR A 219 0.26 -18.16 36.85
CA THR A 219 0.18 -16.79 37.38
C THR A 219 -1.05 -16.61 38.26
N SER A 220 -0.95 -15.76 39.28
CA SER A 220 -2.06 -15.29 40.11
C SER A 220 -2.58 -13.92 39.65
N ASP A 221 -3.68 -13.44 40.24
CA ASP A 221 -4.21 -12.09 40.00
C ASP A 221 -3.29 -10.98 40.54
N ASP A 222 -2.27 -11.33 41.34
CA ASP A 222 -1.25 -10.39 41.84
C ASP A 222 -0.11 -10.15 40.83
N ASP A 223 -0.11 -10.86 39.69
CA ASP A 223 0.84 -10.61 38.61
C ASP A 223 0.62 -9.19 38.04
N GLN A 224 1.56 -8.28 38.34
CA GLN A 224 1.43 -6.85 38.02
C GLN A 224 1.22 -6.59 36.52
N GLN A 225 1.85 -7.37 35.64
CA GLN A 225 1.70 -7.19 34.19
C GLN A 225 0.31 -7.65 33.73
N LEU A 226 -0.14 -8.82 34.20
CA LEU A 226 -1.47 -9.34 33.89
C LEU A 226 -2.56 -8.42 34.42
N LYS A 227 -2.38 -7.86 35.62
CA LYS A 227 -3.31 -6.94 36.27
C LYS A 227 -3.46 -5.64 35.48
N ILE A 228 -2.36 -4.95 35.18
CA ILE A 228 -2.38 -3.71 34.38
C ILE A 228 -3.05 -3.94 33.02
N LEU A 229 -2.70 -5.02 32.33
CA LEU A 229 -3.29 -5.34 31.03
C LEU A 229 -4.80 -5.62 31.15
N THR A 230 -5.21 -6.40 32.15
CA THR A 230 -6.63 -6.75 32.31
C THR A 230 -7.46 -5.55 32.76
N GLU A 231 -6.95 -4.73 33.68
CA GLU A 231 -7.62 -3.51 34.17
C GLU A 231 -7.80 -2.51 33.04
N HIS A 232 -6.76 -2.24 32.26
CA HIS A 232 -6.85 -1.33 31.12
C HIS A 232 -7.91 -1.79 30.11
N MET A 233 -7.96 -3.09 29.78
CA MET A 233 -8.99 -3.58 28.86
C MET A 233 -10.40 -3.57 29.47
N ARG A 234 -10.55 -3.75 30.80
CA ARG A 234 -11.86 -3.61 31.48
C ARG A 234 -12.34 -2.16 31.46
N GLU A 235 -11.44 -1.22 31.72
CA GLU A 235 -11.73 0.21 31.61
C GLU A 235 -12.15 0.58 30.19
N ASP A 236 -11.47 0.04 29.18
CA ASP A 236 -11.76 0.28 27.76
C ASP A 236 -13.11 -0.32 27.31
N LEU A 237 -13.50 -1.49 27.83
CA LEU A 237 -14.84 -2.07 27.57
C LEU A 237 -15.96 -1.29 28.26
N GLY A 238 -15.66 -0.65 29.39
CA GLY A 238 -16.60 0.13 30.19
C GLY A 238 -17.59 -0.69 31.02
N GLY A 239 -18.47 0.03 31.71
CA GLY A 239 -19.61 -0.56 32.45
C GLY A 239 -20.80 -0.85 31.52
N GLY A 240 -21.72 -1.71 31.97
CA GLY A 240 -22.92 -2.05 31.20
C GLY A 240 -23.41 -3.46 31.50
N THR A 241 -24.46 -3.88 30.81
CA THR A 241 -24.93 -5.28 30.87
C THR A 241 -23.89 -6.21 30.21
N PRO A 242 -23.81 -7.49 30.60
CA PRO A 242 -22.92 -8.46 29.96
C PRO A 242 -23.04 -8.49 28.42
N TRP A 243 -24.25 -8.31 27.89
CA TRP A 243 -24.49 -8.24 26.43
C TRP A 243 -23.90 -6.98 25.79
N GLN A 244 -23.96 -5.82 26.45
CA GLN A 244 -23.33 -4.59 25.95
C GLN A 244 -21.81 -4.73 25.91
N GLN A 245 -21.23 -5.33 26.95
CA GLN A 245 -19.79 -5.65 27.01
C GLN A 245 -19.40 -6.64 25.90
N LEU A 246 -20.25 -7.63 25.62
CA LEU A 246 -20.03 -8.57 24.52
C LEU A 246 -20.02 -7.84 23.16
N GLY A 247 -21.01 -6.97 22.91
CA GLY A 247 -21.07 -6.16 21.69
C GLY A 247 -19.84 -5.26 21.52
N HIS A 248 -19.37 -4.64 22.61
CA HIS A 248 -18.19 -3.78 22.60
C HIS A 248 -16.93 -4.61 22.35
N LEU A 249 -16.82 -5.78 22.98
CA LEU A 249 -15.73 -6.72 22.73
C LEU A 249 -15.69 -7.17 21.26
N MET A 250 -16.85 -7.46 20.66
CA MET A 250 -16.93 -7.80 19.23
C MET A 250 -16.40 -6.67 18.36
N TYR A 251 -16.75 -5.41 18.66
CA TYR A 251 -16.19 -4.25 17.99
C TYR A 251 -14.65 -4.19 18.11
N LYS A 252 -14.11 -4.36 19.32
CA LYS A 252 -12.65 -4.33 19.57
C LYS A 252 -11.91 -5.47 18.87
N MET A 253 -12.55 -6.63 18.73
CA MET A 253 -12.04 -7.77 17.98
C MET A 253 -12.22 -7.66 16.46
N GLY A 254 -12.77 -6.55 15.94
CA GLY A 254 -13.03 -6.35 14.51
C GLY A 254 -14.24 -7.13 13.96
N GLN A 255 -14.99 -7.82 14.83
CA GLN A 255 -16.18 -8.61 14.49
C GLN A 255 -17.42 -7.71 14.34
N PHE A 256 -17.35 -6.74 13.42
CA PHE A 256 -18.37 -5.69 13.30
C PHE A 256 -19.77 -6.21 12.92
N LYS A 257 -19.87 -7.36 12.24
CA LYS A 257 -21.16 -7.99 11.93
C LYS A 257 -21.86 -8.49 13.21
N LYS A 258 -21.14 -9.24 14.05
CA LYS A 258 -21.67 -9.76 15.31
C LYS A 258 -21.95 -8.67 16.32
N GLY A 259 -21.08 -7.66 16.41
CA GLY A 259 -21.36 -6.47 17.21
C GLY A 259 -22.69 -5.82 16.80
N GLU A 260 -22.96 -5.69 15.49
CA GLU A 260 -24.23 -5.13 14.99
C GLU A 260 -25.43 -6.02 15.32
N GLU A 261 -25.33 -7.34 15.15
CA GLU A 261 -26.38 -8.31 15.52
C GLU A 261 -26.74 -8.21 17.01
N ILE A 262 -25.73 -8.15 17.89
CA ILE A 262 -25.93 -8.02 19.34
C ILE A 262 -26.63 -6.71 19.69
N TYR A 263 -26.15 -5.56 19.17
CA TYR A 263 -26.74 -4.27 19.50
C TYR A 263 -28.14 -4.08 18.91
N LYS A 264 -28.46 -4.69 17.76
CA LYS A 264 -29.83 -4.72 17.22
C LYS A 264 -30.77 -5.57 18.08
N MET A 265 -30.32 -6.76 18.48
CA MET A 265 -31.10 -7.60 19.39
C MET A 265 -31.37 -6.88 20.70
N LEU A 266 -30.37 -6.21 21.28
CA LEU A 266 -30.55 -5.40 22.49
C LEU A 266 -31.57 -4.27 22.27
N LEU A 267 -31.50 -3.59 21.12
CA LEU A 267 -32.43 -2.52 20.78
C LEU A 267 -33.89 -3.03 20.68
N ASP A 268 -34.10 -4.23 20.15
CA ASP A 268 -35.42 -4.84 20.00
C ASP A 268 -36.07 -5.22 21.35
N ILE A 269 -35.26 -5.52 22.37
CA ILE A 269 -35.74 -5.91 23.71
C ILE A 269 -35.73 -4.75 24.72
N THR A 270 -35.00 -3.67 24.45
CA THR A 270 -34.98 -2.47 25.30
C THR A 270 -36.32 -1.75 25.25
N SER A 271 -36.81 -1.32 26.42
CA SER A 271 -38.04 -0.55 26.54
C SER A 271 -37.90 0.79 25.83
N VAL A 272 -38.94 1.20 25.08
CA VAL A 272 -38.98 2.49 24.35
C VAL A 272 -38.76 3.70 25.28
N ASN A 273 -39.01 3.55 26.58
CA ASN A 273 -38.86 4.62 27.58
C ASN A 273 -37.45 4.70 28.19
N ASP A 274 -36.52 3.78 27.89
CA ASP A 274 -35.14 3.84 28.36
C ASP A 274 -34.26 4.63 27.38
N GLU A 275 -34.41 5.95 27.39
CA GLU A 275 -33.68 6.85 26.50
C GLU A 275 -32.16 6.75 26.65
N ASN A 276 -31.67 6.44 27.85
CA ASN A 276 -30.23 6.29 28.12
C ASN A 276 -29.68 5.04 27.45
N GLU A 277 -30.38 3.90 27.58
CA GLU A 277 -29.97 2.66 26.94
C GLU A 277 -30.05 2.76 25.42
N ILE A 278 -31.16 3.29 24.89
CA ILE A 278 -31.33 3.53 23.44
C ILE A 278 -30.19 4.41 22.88
N THR A 279 -29.80 5.45 23.62
CA THR A 279 -28.69 6.34 23.24
C THR A 279 -27.37 5.59 23.11
N ILE A 280 -27.05 4.68 24.04
CA ILE A 280 -25.82 3.86 23.99
C ILE A 280 -25.86 2.93 22.77
N LEU A 281 -26.99 2.25 22.57
CA LEU A 281 -27.17 1.29 21.48
C LEU A 281 -27.06 1.96 20.10
N TYR A 282 -27.75 3.08 19.88
CA TYR A 282 -27.63 3.86 18.66
C TYR A 282 -26.21 4.40 18.45
N HIS A 283 -25.53 4.85 19.51
CA HIS A 283 -24.15 5.32 19.38
C HIS A 283 -23.21 4.20 18.91
N MET A 284 -23.32 3.00 19.49
CA MET A 284 -22.51 1.85 19.10
C MET A 284 -22.85 1.33 17.70
N LEU A 285 -24.13 1.30 17.33
CA LEU A 285 -24.56 0.98 15.97
C LEU A 285 -24.00 1.99 14.94
N GLY A 286 -23.99 3.29 15.28
CA GLY A 286 -23.36 4.33 14.48
C GLY A 286 -21.86 4.07 14.27
N ILE A 287 -21.12 3.73 15.34
CA ILE A 287 -19.69 3.39 15.27
C ILE A 287 -19.46 2.17 14.37
N LEU A 288 -20.26 1.13 14.51
CA LEU A 288 -20.16 -0.09 13.71
C LEU A 288 -20.43 0.16 12.23
N LYS A 289 -21.46 0.95 11.90
CA LYS A 289 -21.76 1.35 10.52
C LYS A 289 -20.63 2.19 9.92
N HIS A 290 -20.09 3.12 10.69
CA HIS A 290 -18.96 3.94 10.28
C HIS A 290 -17.73 3.07 9.93
N LYS A 291 -17.41 2.07 10.76
CA LYS A 291 -16.29 1.15 10.48
C LYS A 291 -16.51 0.23 9.28
N LYS A 292 -17.76 -0.11 8.96
CA LYS A 292 -18.11 -0.83 7.73
C LYS A 292 -18.10 0.06 6.48
N GLY A 293 -17.86 1.36 6.63
CA GLY A 293 -17.89 2.33 5.52
C GLY A 293 -19.30 2.85 5.16
N ASP A 294 -20.34 2.44 5.88
CA ASP A 294 -21.70 2.97 5.67
C ASP A 294 -21.90 4.27 6.46
N PHE A 295 -21.29 5.33 5.96
CA PHE A 295 -21.29 6.64 6.62
C PHE A 295 -22.69 7.27 6.68
N LYS A 296 -23.58 6.95 5.74
CA LYS A 296 -24.96 7.46 5.73
C LYS A 296 -25.78 6.86 6.86
N GLN A 297 -25.75 5.54 7.04
CA GLN A 297 -26.42 4.92 8.20
C GLN A 297 -25.75 5.31 9.52
N ALA A 298 -24.43 5.47 9.53
CA ALA A 298 -23.74 5.98 10.72
C ALA A 298 -24.26 7.37 11.14
N LEU A 299 -24.40 8.29 10.17
CA LEU A 299 -24.94 9.62 10.40
C LEU A 299 -26.38 9.59 10.91
N SER A 300 -27.25 8.73 10.37
CA SER A 300 -28.62 8.63 10.87
C SER A 300 -28.67 8.21 12.34
N PHE A 301 -27.85 7.22 12.74
CA PHE A 301 -27.76 6.82 14.15
C PHE A 301 -27.18 7.95 15.01
N TYR A 302 -26.11 8.60 14.58
CA TYR A 302 -25.52 9.71 15.32
C TYR A 302 -26.46 10.91 15.47
N GLN A 303 -27.29 11.19 14.47
CA GLN A 303 -28.31 12.24 14.53
C GLN A 303 -29.41 11.90 15.55
N SER A 304 -29.88 10.65 15.60
CA SER A 304 -30.83 10.20 16.63
C SER A 304 -30.24 10.32 18.04
N VAL A 305 -28.96 9.94 18.22
CA VAL A 305 -28.25 10.13 19.50
C VAL A 305 -28.13 11.62 19.86
N LEU A 306 -27.90 12.49 18.86
CA LEU A 306 -27.73 13.92 19.06
C LEU A 306 -29.03 14.56 19.53
N GLU A 307 -30.15 14.21 18.93
CA GLU A 307 -31.48 14.70 19.30
C GLU A 307 -31.82 14.34 20.76
N ILE A 308 -31.61 13.09 21.17
CA ILE A 308 -31.85 12.65 22.56
C ILE A 308 -30.91 13.40 23.53
N ARG A 309 -29.61 13.49 23.20
CA ARG A 309 -28.62 14.12 24.09
C ARG A 309 -28.81 15.63 24.23
N GLN A 310 -29.21 16.33 23.18
CA GLN A 310 -29.48 17.77 23.26
C GLN A 310 -30.60 18.11 24.25
N ASN A 311 -31.54 17.18 24.46
CA ASN A 311 -32.66 17.36 25.40
C ASN A 311 -32.36 16.84 26.81
N THR A 312 -31.35 15.98 26.99
CA THR A 312 -31.08 15.26 28.25
C THR A 312 -29.81 15.72 28.96
N VAL A 313 -28.82 16.30 28.26
CA VAL A 313 -27.56 16.77 28.86
C VAL A 313 -27.31 18.26 28.62
N SER A 314 -26.40 18.87 29.40
CA SER A 314 -26.05 20.28 29.24
C SER A 314 -25.35 20.53 27.89
N PRO A 315 -25.44 21.76 27.32
CA PRO A 315 -24.83 22.07 26.01
C PRO A 315 -23.31 21.86 25.93
N ASN A 316 -22.61 21.93 27.07
CA ASN A 316 -21.16 21.73 27.16
C ASN A 316 -20.79 20.32 27.68
N HIS A 317 -21.70 19.35 27.62
CA HIS A 317 -21.41 18.01 28.10
C HIS A 317 -20.40 17.30 27.17
N PRO A 318 -19.31 16.67 27.69
CA PRO A 318 -18.26 16.05 26.87
C PRO A 318 -18.78 15.01 25.86
N SER A 319 -19.87 14.31 26.22
CA SER A 319 -20.49 13.31 25.35
C SER A 319 -21.08 13.89 24.04
N LEU A 320 -21.39 15.20 24.01
CA LEU A 320 -21.77 15.92 22.79
C LEU A 320 -20.54 16.22 21.92
N ALA A 321 -19.38 16.52 22.50
CA ALA A 321 -18.14 16.74 21.75
C ALA A 321 -17.68 15.47 21.03
N THR A 322 -17.73 14.32 21.70
CA THR A 322 -17.44 13.01 21.09
C THR A 322 -18.40 12.73 19.94
N LEU A 323 -19.69 13.01 20.11
CA LEU A 323 -20.70 12.78 19.08
C LEU A 323 -20.50 13.70 17.87
N TYR A 324 -20.28 14.99 18.09
CA TYR A 324 -19.96 15.92 17.01
C TYR A 324 -18.68 15.49 16.27
N SER A 325 -17.66 15.02 16.98
CA SER A 325 -16.43 14.49 16.36
C SER A 325 -16.70 13.26 15.47
N ASN A 326 -17.57 12.34 15.91
CA ASN A 326 -17.95 11.17 15.12
C ASN A 326 -18.79 11.54 13.90
N ILE A 327 -19.72 12.50 14.03
CA ILE A 327 -20.48 13.07 12.92
C ILE A 327 -19.53 13.73 11.91
N SER A 328 -18.58 14.52 12.39
CA SER A 328 -17.57 15.16 11.53
C SER A 328 -16.72 14.15 10.78
N SER A 329 -16.28 13.08 11.45
CA SER A 329 -15.53 11.99 10.82
C SER A 329 -16.35 11.32 9.70
N ALA A 330 -17.65 11.09 9.93
CA ALA A 330 -18.53 10.55 8.90
C ALA A 330 -18.68 11.50 7.69
N TYR A 331 -18.90 12.79 7.92
CA TYR A 331 -18.92 13.80 6.83
C TYR A 331 -17.56 13.89 6.11
N HIS A 332 -16.45 13.81 6.84
CA HIS A 332 -15.10 13.84 6.28
C HIS A 332 -14.90 12.67 5.31
N ASN A 333 -15.25 11.45 5.71
CA ASN A 333 -15.12 10.26 4.86
C ASN A 333 -16.08 10.26 3.66
N MET A 334 -17.17 11.05 3.72
CA MET A 334 -18.05 11.29 2.58
C MET A 334 -17.54 12.39 1.63
N GLY A 335 -16.44 13.09 1.98
CA GLY A 335 -15.92 14.24 1.22
C GLY A 335 -16.64 15.56 1.51
N GLU A 336 -17.58 15.59 2.46
CA GLU A 336 -18.32 16.79 2.86
C GLU A 336 -17.52 17.61 3.90
N TYR A 337 -16.35 18.11 3.48
CA TYR A 337 -15.38 18.72 4.39
C TYR A 337 -15.90 19.96 5.13
N SER A 338 -16.75 20.77 4.49
CA SER A 338 -17.34 21.96 5.13
C SER A 338 -18.28 21.59 6.29
N ALA A 339 -19.11 20.55 6.11
CA ALA A 339 -19.97 20.02 7.16
C ALA A 339 -19.15 19.38 8.29
N ALA A 340 -18.07 18.67 7.95
CA ALA A 340 -17.14 18.12 8.92
C ALA A 340 -16.49 19.22 9.78
N LEU A 341 -15.96 20.29 9.17
CA LEU A 341 -15.34 21.40 9.88
C LEU A 341 -16.32 22.13 10.80
N THR A 342 -17.57 22.35 10.36
CA THR A 342 -18.61 22.96 11.20
C THR A 342 -18.87 22.15 12.47
N ASN A 343 -18.98 20.83 12.35
CA ASN A 343 -19.21 19.96 13.51
C ASN A 343 -17.95 19.81 14.38
N TYR A 344 -16.75 19.79 13.78
CA TYR A 344 -15.50 19.79 14.56
C TYR A 344 -15.31 21.07 15.36
N LYS A 345 -15.73 22.23 14.83
CA LYS A 345 -15.74 23.49 15.59
C LYS A 345 -16.66 23.41 16.80
N LYS A 346 -17.87 22.85 16.66
CA LYS A 346 -18.78 22.62 17.80
C LYS A 346 -18.15 21.70 18.85
N ALA A 347 -17.51 20.61 18.43
CA ALA A 347 -16.80 19.72 19.35
C ALA A 347 -15.65 20.46 20.06
N LEU A 348 -14.87 21.25 19.32
CA LEU A 348 -13.76 22.04 19.85
C LEU A 348 -14.26 23.03 20.91
N ASP A 349 -15.32 23.79 20.62
CA ASP A 349 -15.92 24.76 21.54
C ASP A 349 -16.39 24.10 22.84
N ILE A 350 -17.03 22.93 22.75
CA ILE A 350 -17.48 22.17 23.93
C ILE A 350 -16.29 21.75 24.79
N VAL A 351 -15.25 21.16 24.19
CA VAL A 351 -14.09 20.67 24.96
C VAL A 351 -13.32 21.86 25.57
N GLN A 352 -13.15 22.97 24.85
CA GLN A 352 -12.51 24.18 25.38
C GLN A 352 -13.25 24.78 26.58
N ASN A 353 -14.59 24.68 26.60
CA ASN A 353 -15.43 25.21 27.67
C ASN A 353 -15.67 24.24 28.84
N SER A 354 -15.40 22.94 28.67
CA SER A 354 -15.71 21.89 29.66
C SER A 354 -14.49 21.22 30.29
N GLN A 355 -13.35 21.21 29.60
CA GLN A 355 -12.14 20.50 30.00
C GLN A 355 -10.95 21.46 30.17
N PRO A 356 -9.88 21.09 30.89
CA PRO A 356 -8.66 21.88 30.95
C PRO A 356 -8.08 22.15 29.55
N VAL A 357 -7.48 23.33 29.36
CA VAL A 357 -6.96 23.84 28.07
C VAL A 357 -5.99 22.90 27.33
N ASN A 358 -5.44 21.88 28.00
CA ASN A 358 -4.51 20.90 27.40
C ASN A 358 -5.03 19.44 27.46
N HIS A 359 -6.34 19.22 27.55
CA HIS A 359 -6.91 17.86 27.54
C HIS A 359 -6.55 17.10 26.25
N ALA A 360 -6.25 15.80 26.34
CA ALA A 360 -5.80 14.98 25.20
C ALA A 360 -6.80 14.98 24.03
N GLU A 361 -8.09 15.08 24.33
CA GLU A 361 -9.17 15.17 23.34
C GLU A 361 -9.04 16.41 22.42
N LEU A 362 -8.53 17.54 22.93
CA LEU A 362 -8.28 18.72 22.10
C LEU A 362 -7.25 18.43 21.01
N ALA A 363 -6.18 17.70 21.35
CA ALA A 363 -5.16 17.33 20.37
C ALA A 363 -5.72 16.42 19.27
N THR A 364 -6.65 15.52 19.62
CA THR A 364 -7.33 14.66 18.64
C THR A 364 -8.24 15.47 17.72
N ILE A 365 -9.03 16.40 18.26
CA ILE A 365 -9.89 17.29 17.44
C ILE A 365 -9.04 18.14 16.50
N TYR A 366 -7.98 18.79 17.00
CA TYR A 366 -7.05 19.55 16.16
C TYR A 366 -6.43 18.67 15.06
N SER A 367 -6.00 17.46 15.38
CA SER A 367 -5.45 16.54 14.36
C SER A 367 -6.47 16.21 13.28
N ASN A 368 -7.72 15.94 13.64
CA ASN A 368 -8.79 15.62 12.69
C ASN A 368 -9.18 16.83 11.81
N ILE A 369 -9.20 18.04 12.40
CA ILE A 369 -9.36 19.29 11.65
C ILE A 369 -8.18 19.45 10.67
N GLY A 370 -6.96 19.17 11.11
CA GLY A 370 -5.75 19.19 10.29
C GLY A 370 -5.84 18.26 9.08
N VAL A 371 -6.31 17.02 9.27
CA VAL A 371 -6.54 16.06 8.16
C VAL A 371 -7.60 16.60 7.20
N THR A 372 -8.67 17.20 7.72
CA THR A 372 -9.74 17.76 6.90
C THR A 372 -9.25 18.93 6.03
N TYR A 373 -8.50 19.87 6.61
CA TYR A 373 -7.89 20.96 5.83
C TYR A 373 -6.87 20.47 4.81
N ARG A 374 -6.07 19.45 5.16
CA ARG A 374 -5.12 18.83 4.23
C ARG A 374 -5.85 18.28 3.00
N ASN A 375 -6.95 17.55 3.19
CA ASN A 375 -7.73 16.98 2.08
C ASN A 375 -8.45 18.05 1.24
N MET A 376 -8.72 19.23 1.82
CA MET A 376 -9.21 20.41 1.06
C MET A 376 -8.11 21.15 0.29
N GLY A 377 -6.84 20.81 0.49
CA GLY A 377 -5.69 21.55 -0.06
C GLY A 377 -5.33 22.83 0.71
N GLU A 378 -5.95 23.07 1.87
CA GLU A 378 -5.67 24.23 2.73
C GLU A 378 -4.49 23.94 3.69
N TYR A 379 -3.30 23.78 3.12
CA TYR A 379 -2.12 23.28 3.84
C TYR A 379 -1.67 24.16 5.02
N SER A 380 -1.80 25.49 4.93
CA SER A 380 -1.45 26.40 6.04
C SER A 380 -2.33 26.16 7.27
N ASN A 381 -3.63 25.96 7.06
CA ASN A 381 -4.58 25.66 8.13
C ASN A 381 -4.32 24.26 8.70
N ALA A 382 -3.99 23.29 7.84
CA ALA A 382 -3.60 21.94 8.29
C ALA A 382 -2.37 21.97 9.22
N LEU A 383 -1.30 22.66 8.79
CA LEU A 383 -0.06 22.80 9.58
C LEU A 383 -0.31 23.49 10.92
N TRP A 384 -1.13 24.54 10.94
CA TRP A 384 -1.47 25.23 12.19
C TRP A 384 -2.14 24.27 13.18
N ASN A 385 -3.16 23.54 12.74
CA ASN A 385 -3.90 22.60 13.58
C ASN A 385 -3.00 21.46 14.09
N TYR A 386 -2.16 20.87 13.24
CA TYR A 386 -1.22 19.84 13.68
C TYR A 386 -0.18 20.36 14.68
N ARG A 387 0.28 21.61 14.53
CA ARG A 387 1.20 22.24 15.50
C ARG A 387 0.53 22.48 16.85
N GLU A 388 -0.74 22.86 16.89
CA GLU A 388 -1.50 22.96 18.15
C GLU A 388 -1.68 21.58 18.80
N ALA A 389 -2.03 20.56 18.02
CA ALA A 389 -2.09 19.19 18.51
C ALA A 389 -0.73 18.71 19.08
N LEU A 390 0.36 19.00 18.39
CA LEU A 390 1.72 18.67 18.82
C LEU A 390 2.07 19.35 20.15
N LYS A 391 1.78 20.65 20.28
CA LYS A 391 2.03 21.43 21.52
C LYS A 391 1.30 20.84 22.71
N ILE A 392 0.02 20.46 22.54
CA ILE A 392 -0.77 19.85 23.62
C ILE A 392 -0.17 18.49 24.00
N ARG A 393 0.12 17.63 23.01
CA ARG A 393 0.69 16.30 23.25
C ARG A 393 2.06 16.36 23.94
N GLN A 394 2.94 17.29 23.54
CA GLN A 394 4.27 17.47 24.14
C GLN A 394 4.24 17.87 25.62
N LYS A 395 3.17 18.52 26.09
CA LYS A 395 3.02 18.88 27.51
C LYS A 395 2.69 17.68 28.41
N HIS A 396 2.02 16.66 27.86
CA HIS A 396 1.46 15.55 28.64
C HIS A 396 2.12 14.20 28.37
N LEU A 397 2.80 14.05 27.24
CA LEU A 397 3.41 12.80 26.83
C LEU A 397 4.94 12.88 26.92
N PRO A 398 5.63 11.78 27.29
CA PRO A 398 7.07 11.68 27.19
C PRO A 398 7.56 11.99 25.76
N LEU A 399 8.76 12.57 25.63
CA LEU A 399 9.33 12.94 24.32
C LEU A 399 9.46 11.79 23.30
N LYS A 400 9.42 10.54 23.77
CA LYS A 400 9.49 9.33 22.95
C LYS A 400 8.14 8.62 22.80
N HIS A 401 7.03 9.27 23.14
CA HIS A 401 5.72 8.63 23.06
C HIS A 401 5.29 8.45 21.58
N PRO A 402 4.78 7.27 21.17
CA PRO A 402 4.37 6.99 19.79
C PRO A 402 3.39 8.01 19.19
N GLU A 403 2.44 8.52 19.98
CA GLU A 403 1.50 9.58 19.56
C GLU A 403 2.19 10.87 19.05
N LEU A 404 3.43 11.17 19.46
CA LEU A 404 4.17 12.31 18.91
C LEU A 404 4.64 12.00 17.48
N ALA A 405 5.05 10.76 17.20
CA ALA A 405 5.47 10.33 15.87
C ALA A 405 4.32 10.44 14.86
N HIS A 406 3.09 10.06 15.25
CA HIS A 406 1.90 10.20 14.40
C HIS A 406 1.64 11.65 13.97
N VAL A 407 1.84 12.62 14.87
CA VAL A 407 1.71 14.05 14.51
C VAL A 407 2.83 14.49 13.57
N TYR A 408 4.06 14.03 13.79
CA TYR A 408 5.17 14.31 12.87
C TYR A 408 4.93 13.71 11.47
N ILE A 409 4.39 12.49 11.38
CA ILE A 409 3.99 11.89 10.08
C ILE A 409 2.98 12.79 9.36
N ASN A 410 1.97 13.28 10.07
CA ASN A 410 0.96 14.16 9.47
C ASN A 410 1.53 15.52 9.02
N ILE A 411 2.39 16.13 9.84
CA ILE A 411 3.09 17.37 9.46
C ILE A 411 3.99 17.14 8.25
N GLY A 412 4.76 16.04 8.25
CA GLY A 412 5.62 15.64 7.14
C GLY A 412 4.83 15.43 5.86
N ALA A 413 3.66 14.81 5.95
CA ALA A 413 2.78 14.60 4.81
C ALA A 413 2.28 15.93 4.21
N VAL A 414 1.89 16.91 5.03
CA VAL A 414 1.49 18.24 4.53
C VAL A 414 2.65 18.97 3.84
N TYR A 415 3.85 18.95 4.43
CA TYR A 415 5.02 19.51 3.76
C TYR A 415 5.32 18.84 2.42
N GLY A 416 5.11 17.52 2.36
CA GLY A 416 5.16 16.75 1.14
C GLY A 416 4.17 17.28 0.10
N ASP A 417 2.90 17.46 0.47
CA ASP A 417 1.84 17.90 -0.46
C ASP A 417 2.10 19.33 -0.99
N VAL A 418 2.69 20.21 -0.17
CA VAL A 418 3.12 21.57 -0.56
C VAL A 418 4.34 21.56 -1.50
N GLY A 419 5.10 20.47 -1.54
CA GLY A 419 6.35 20.38 -2.30
C GLY A 419 7.61 20.78 -1.52
N ASN A 420 7.48 21.07 -0.21
CA ASN A 420 8.61 21.31 0.68
C ASN A 420 9.17 19.96 1.18
N TYR A 421 9.97 19.31 0.34
CA TYR A 421 10.43 17.96 0.61
C TYR A 421 11.49 17.86 1.70
N THR A 422 12.23 18.94 1.99
CA THR A 422 13.23 18.95 3.06
C THR A 422 12.59 18.85 4.44
N ASP A 423 11.57 19.69 4.70
CA ASP A 423 10.86 19.65 5.98
C ASP A 423 10.05 18.35 6.10
N SER A 424 9.48 17.86 5.00
CA SER A 424 8.78 16.57 4.98
C SER A 424 9.68 15.42 5.41
N LEU A 425 10.89 15.33 4.82
CA LEU A 425 11.88 14.31 5.14
C LEU A 425 12.28 14.36 6.62
N GLU A 426 12.61 15.54 7.14
CA GLU A 426 13.03 15.71 8.54
C GLU A 426 11.95 15.23 9.53
N ASN A 427 10.67 15.54 9.25
CA ASN A 427 9.56 15.13 10.10
C ASN A 427 9.33 13.60 10.05
N HIS A 428 9.42 12.98 8.88
CA HIS A 428 9.30 11.52 8.74
C HIS A 428 10.47 10.77 9.41
N GLU A 429 11.70 11.28 9.29
CA GLU A 429 12.87 10.71 9.97
C GLU A 429 12.73 10.77 11.50
N LYS A 430 12.28 11.92 12.04
CA LYS A 430 11.97 12.07 13.47
C LYS A 430 10.91 11.08 13.95
N ALA A 431 9.85 10.87 13.17
CA ALA A 431 8.81 9.91 13.49
C ALA A 431 9.36 8.47 13.58
N VAL A 432 10.15 8.05 12.60
CA VAL A 432 10.82 6.74 12.60
C VAL A 432 11.75 6.59 13.80
N GLU A 433 12.53 7.62 14.15
CA GLU A 433 13.42 7.59 15.31
C GLU A 433 12.66 7.41 16.64
N ILE A 434 11.55 8.13 16.82
CA ILE A 434 10.70 8.01 18.02
C ILE A 434 10.14 6.59 18.12
N LEU A 435 9.58 6.06 17.04
CA LEU A 435 8.94 4.74 17.04
C LEU A 435 9.96 3.62 17.26
N LYS A 436 11.14 3.69 16.64
CA LYS A 436 12.23 2.72 16.85
C LYS A 436 12.68 2.63 18.31
N LYS A 437 12.64 3.75 19.03
CA LYS A 437 13.08 3.82 20.43
C LYS A 437 11.96 3.48 21.42
N SER A 438 10.71 3.46 20.99
CA SER A 438 9.54 3.33 21.88
C SER A 438 8.73 2.06 21.68
N LEU A 439 8.85 1.41 20.52
CA LEU A 439 8.06 0.23 20.15
C LEU A 439 8.97 -0.95 19.78
N PRO A 440 8.48 -2.20 19.93
CA PRO A 440 9.14 -3.38 19.38
C PRO A 440 9.37 -3.27 17.86
N SER A 441 10.42 -3.92 17.35
CA SER A 441 10.84 -3.83 15.94
C SER A 441 9.79 -4.32 14.93
N ASN A 442 8.82 -5.13 15.37
CA ASN A 442 7.73 -5.68 14.57
C ASN A 442 6.40 -4.92 14.74
N HIS A 443 6.39 -3.74 15.37
CA HIS A 443 5.15 -2.99 15.59
C HIS A 443 4.62 -2.37 14.28
N PRO A 444 3.32 -2.48 13.95
CA PRO A 444 2.74 -1.94 12.70
C PRO A 444 2.99 -0.44 12.46
N ASP A 445 2.95 0.39 13.50
CA ASP A 445 3.27 1.83 13.40
C ASP A 445 4.65 2.11 12.77
N LEU A 446 5.65 1.24 12.97
CA LEU A 446 6.94 1.36 12.30
C LEU A 446 6.81 1.16 10.79
N ALA A 447 5.97 0.23 10.34
CA ALA A 447 5.71 0.00 8.92
C ALA A 447 5.08 1.24 8.26
N ILE A 448 4.11 1.88 8.94
CA ILE A 448 3.48 3.13 8.47
C ILE A 448 4.53 4.25 8.34
N ALA A 449 5.39 4.41 9.34
CA ALA A 449 6.42 5.44 9.35
C ALA A 449 7.47 5.21 8.25
N TYR A 450 7.95 3.98 8.09
CA TYR A 450 8.87 3.62 7.00
C TYR A 450 8.23 3.77 5.62
N SER A 451 6.96 3.41 5.44
CA SER A 451 6.23 3.62 4.20
C SER A 451 6.11 5.10 3.86
N SER A 452 5.80 5.94 4.85
CA SER A 452 5.73 7.40 4.69
C SER A 452 7.08 8.00 4.31
N LEU A 453 8.16 7.55 4.98
CA LEU A 453 9.53 7.95 4.67
C LEU A 453 9.96 7.50 3.26
N GLY A 454 9.61 6.28 2.87
CA GLY A 454 9.84 5.78 1.52
C GLY A 454 9.11 6.60 0.46
N SER A 455 7.87 7.01 0.72
CA SER A 455 7.07 7.85 -0.19
C SER A 455 7.70 9.21 -0.43
N ILE A 456 8.19 9.87 0.62
CA ILE A 456 8.88 11.16 0.43
C ILE A 456 10.23 10.99 -0.29
N CYS A 457 11.01 9.95 0.04
CA CYS A 457 12.24 9.63 -0.70
C CYS A 457 11.96 9.40 -2.19
N PHE A 458 10.88 8.71 -2.53
CA PHE A 458 10.47 8.47 -3.91
C PHE A 458 10.16 9.78 -4.63
N ARG A 459 9.43 10.70 -4.00
CA ARG A 459 9.07 12.01 -4.58
C ARG A 459 10.26 12.95 -4.76
N ILE A 460 11.29 12.83 -3.93
CA ILE A 460 12.57 13.57 -4.09
C ILE A 460 13.42 12.98 -5.24
N GLY A 461 13.10 11.78 -5.73
CA GLY A 461 13.90 11.06 -6.72
C GLY A 461 14.99 10.16 -6.12
N LYS A 462 15.02 10.01 -4.78
CA LYS A 462 15.90 9.05 -4.08
C LYS A 462 15.28 7.66 -4.09
N HIS A 463 15.12 7.08 -5.28
CA HIS A 463 14.38 5.82 -5.49
C HIS A 463 15.01 4.62 -4.75
N THR A 464 16.34 4.55 -4.62
CA THR A 464 17.03 3.49 -3.87
C THR A 464 16.70 3.53 -2.37
N ASP A 465 16.72 4.72 -1.79
CA ASP A 465 16.39 4.93 -0.37
C ASP A 465 14.90 4.65 -0.12
N ALA A 466 14.04 5.01 -1.08
CA ALA A 466 12.62 4.69 -1.03
C ALA A 466 12.38 3.18 -0.98
N ILE A 467 12.98 2.43 -1.90
CA ILE A 467 12.90 0.95 -1.95
C ILE A 467 13.39 0.35 -0.63
N GLN A 468 14.49 0.85 -0.05
CA GLN A 468 15.02 0.33 1.21
C GLN A 468 14.04 0.54 2.37
N ASN A 469 13.46 1.74 2.50
CA ASN A 469 12.47 2.02 3.55
C ASN A 469 11.21 1.17 3.38
N TYR A 470 10.71 1.01 2.14
CA TYR A 470 9.58 0.13 1.89
C TYR A 470 9.89 -1.34 2.22
N LYS A 471 11.12 -1.82 1.98
CA LYS A 471 11.54 -3.17 2.39
C LYS A 471 11.59 -3.34 3.91
N GLU A 472 11.98 -2.32 4.67
CA GLU A 472 11.89 -2.38 6.14
C GLU A 472 10.43 -2.44 6.63
N ALA A 473 9.54 -1.68 6.00
CA ALA A 473 8.11 -1.79 6.27
C ALA A 473 7.56 -3.19 5.89
N LEU A 474 8.06 -3.76 4.78
CA LEU A 474 7.61 -5.06 4.27
C LEU A 474 7.95 -6.20 5.22
N LYS A 475 9.15 -6.18 5.83
CA LYS A 475 9.55 -7.17 6.85
C LYS A 475 8.58 -7.26 8.04
N ILE A 476 7.91 -6.14 8.35
CA ILE A 476 6.93 -6.07 9.45
C ILE A 476 5.58 -6.64 9.00
N LEU A 477 5.15 -6.32 7.78
CA LEU A 477 3.82 -6.72 7.27
C LEU A 477 3.78 -8.10 6.58
N GLU A 478 4.93 -8.70 6.25
CA GLU A 478 5.01 -10.09 5.75
C GLU A 478 4.84 -11.15 6.85
N ILE A 479 4.68 -10.72 8.11
CA ILE A 479 4.38 -11.62 9.23
C ILE A 479 2.97 -12.22 9.05
N PRO A 480 2.74 -13.52 9.35
CA PRO A 480 1.45 -14.19 9.12
C PRO A 480 0.22 -13.45 9.63
N ASP A 481 0.34 -12.77 10.77
CA ASP A 481 -0.72 -11.99 11.42
C ASP A 481 -1.22 -10.79 10.56
N PHE A 482 -0.43 -10.35 9.57
CA PHE A 482 -0.71 -9.16 8.75
C PHE A 482 -0.83 -9.44 7.24
N LEU A 483 -0.82 -10.70 6.81
CA LEU A 483 -0.81 -11.06 5.38
C LEU A 483 -2.05 -10.58 4.62
N ASP A 484 -3.18 -10.40 5.32
CA ASP A 484 -4.42 -9.89 4.75
C ASP A 484 -4.61 -8.38 4.99
N HIS A 485 -3.57 -7.68 5.48
CA HIS A 485 -3.64 -6.25 5.73
C HIS A 485 -3.55 -5.46 4.40
N PRO A 486 -4.49 -4.52 4.11
CA PRO A 486 -4.49 -3.75 2.86
C PRO A 486 -3.17 -3.01 2.57
N ASP A 487 -2.49 -2.52 3.62
CA ASP A 487 -1.20 -1.83 3.49
C ASP A 487 -0.10 -2.68 2.86
N LEU A 488 -0.18 -4.01 2.94
CA LEU A 488 0.79 -4.90 2.30
C LEU A 488 0.77 -4.74 0.78
N ALA A 489 -0.42 -4.63 0.19
CA ALA A 489 -0.59 -4.39 -1.24
C ALA A 489 -0.08 -2.99 -1.65
N ILE A 490 -0.27 -1.97 -0.79
CA ILE A 490 0.25 -0.62 -1.02
C ILE A 490 1.78 -0.63 -1.03
N LEU A 491 2.41 -1.34 -0.08
CA LEU A 491 3.87 -1.49 -0.04
C LEU A 491 4.42 -2.13 -1.30
N TYR A 492 3.88 -3.28 -1.73
CA TYR A 492 4.35 -3.92 -2.95
C TYR A 492 4.17 -3.03 -4.19
N ASN A 493 3.06 -2.29 -4.28
CA ASN A 493 2.87 -1.31 -5.36
C ASN A 493 3.94 -0.20 -5.32
N ASN A 494 4.27 0.30 -4.13
CA ASN A 494 5.27 1.36 -3.95
C ASN A 494 6.70 0.88 -4.24
N ILE A 495 7.05 -0.35 -3.84
CA ILE A 495 8.34 -0.95 -4.21
C ILE A 495 8.38 -1.18 -5.72
N GLY A 496 7.30 -1.68 -6.32
CA GLY A 496 7.19 -1.86 -7.77
C GLY A 496 7.40 -0.55 -8.53
N ALA A 497 6.80 0.54 -8.06
CA ALA A 497 7.02 1.87 -8.63
C ALA A 497 8.48 2.35 -8.47
N GLY A 498 9.10 2.07 -7.31
CA GLY A 498 10.53 2.28 -7.07
C GLY A 498 11.39 1.55 -8.09
N CYS A 499 11.19 0.25 -8.24
CA CYS A 499 11.91 -0.60 -9.20
C CYS A 499 11.73 -0.09 -10.65
N PHE A 500 10.50 0.28 -11.02
CA PHE A 500 10.22 0.85 -12.35
C PHE A 500 11.01 2.13 -12.60
N ALA A 501 11.07 3.03 -11.61
CA ALA A 501 11.81 4.29 -11.70
C ALA A 501 13.34 4.08 -11.79
N THR A 502 13.88 3.02 -11.17
CA THR A 502 15.30 2.67 -11.27
C THR A 502 15.65 1.85 -12.52
N GLY A 503 14.67 1.51 -13.36
CA GLY A 503 14.87 0.68 -14.56
C GLY A 503 14.89 -0.84 -14.30
N ASP A 504 14.62 -1.28 -13.06
CA ASP A 504 14.44 -2.70 -12.73
C ASP A 504 13.00 -3.13 -13.07
N TYR A 505 12.74 -3.29 -14.36
CA TYR A 505 11.41 -3.62 -14.87
C TYR A 505 10.95 -5.03 -14.46
N LEU A 506 11.88 -5.98 -14.33
CA LEU A 506 11.53 -7.34 -13.89
C LEU A 506 11.17 -7.39 -12.40
N GLY A 507 11.91 -6.67 -11.55
CA GLY A 507 11.55 -6.51 -10.14
C GLY A 507 10.22 -5.79 -9.96
N ALA A 508 9.96 -4.74 -10.77
CA ALA A 508 8.67 -4.04 -10.78
C ALA A 508 7.51 -4.98 -11.12
N LEU A 509 7.66 -5.79 -12.18
CA LEU A 509 6.67 -6.78 -12.59
C LEU A 509 6.34 -7.76 -11.46
N SER A 510 7.37 -8.37 -10.86
CA SER A 510 7.21 -9.32 -9.76
C SER A 510 6.43 -8.75 -8.58
N HIS A 511 6.68 -7.48 -8.22
CA HIS A 511 5.97 -6.85 -7.12
C HIS A 511 4.54 -6.46 -7.47
N TYR A 512 4.28 -5.98 -8.69
CA TYR A 512 2.90 -5.74 -9.12
C TYR A 512 2.09 -7.03 -9.26
N GLU A 513 2.71 -8.17 -9.57
CA GLU A 513 2.04 -9.48 -9.55
C GLU A 513 1.65 -9.90 -8.13
N LYS A 514 2.51 -9.67 -7.13
CA LYS A 514 2.15 -9.89 -5.72
C LYS A 514 0.99 -9.02 -5.25
N VAL A 515 0.89 -7.78 -5.74
CA VAL A 515 -0.27 -6.91 -5.48
C VAL A 515 -1.56 -7.55 -5.99
N LEU A 516 -1.55 -8.17 -7.19
CA LEU A 516 -2.72 -8.89 -7.70
C LEU A 516 -3.08 -10.06 -6.78
N GLU A 517 -2.10 -10.87 -6.39
CA GLU A 517 -2.32 -12.03 -5.54
C GLU A 517 -3.01 -11.64 -4.21
N ILE A 518 -2.49 -10.62 -3.54
CA ILE A 518 -3.04 -10.11 -2.27
C ILE A 518 -4.45 -9.57 -2.46
N LYS A 519 -4.67 -8.71 -3.48
CA LYS A 519 -5.98 -8.10 -3.73
C LYS A 519 -7.04 -9.14 -4.12
N LEU A 520 -6.66 -10.17 -4.87
CA LEU A 520 -7.55 -11.29 -5.22
C LEU A 520 -7.91 -12.14 -4.00
N ARG A 521 -7.00 -12.28 -3.03
CA ARG A 521 -7.23 -13.02 -1.78
C ARG A 521 -8.19 -12.31 -0.83
N ILE A 522 -8.01 -11.00 -0.62
CA ILE A 522 -8.76 -10.23 0.39
C ILE A 522 -10.22 -9.96 -0.01
N GLN A 523 -10.65 -10.32 -1.23
CA GLN A 523 -12.00 -10.03 -1.77
C GLN A 523 -12.44 -8.57 -1.53
N SER A 524 -11.48 -7.63 -1.58
CA SER A 524 -11.76 -6.24 -1.24
C SER A 524 -12.65 -5.60 -2.31
N PRO A 525 -13.77 -4.96 -1.95
CA PRO A 525 -14.78 -4.48 -2.88
C PRO A 525 -14.44 -3.07 -3.41
N THR A 526 -13.35 -2.93 -4.16
CA THR A 526 -13.15 -1.79 -5.10
C THR A 526 -12.28 -2.21 -6.28
N ASN A 527 -12.93 -2.73 -7.33
CA ASN A 527 -12.27 -3.24 -8.54
C ASN A 527 -11.45 -2.17 -9.30
N THR A 528 -11.57 -0.88 -8.97
CA THR A 528 -10.76 0.21 -9.56
C THR A 528 -9.27 0.09 -9.23
N ASP A 529 -8.92 -0.39 -8.03
CA ASP A 529 -7.51 -0.54 -7.63
C ASP A 529 -6.83 -1.72 -8.32
N LEU A 530 -7.59 -2.71 -8.78
CA LEU A 530 -7.11 -3.78 -9.66
C LEU A 530 -6.75 -3.21 -11.04
N ALA A 531 -7.61 -2.34 -11.59
CA ALA A 531 -7.37 -1.73 -12.89
C ALA A 531 -6.08 -0.90 -12.91
N THR A 532 -5.81 -0.13 -11.84
CA THR A 532 -4.55 0.61 -11.70
C THR A 532 -3.33 -0.32 -11.70
N ASN A 533 -3.43 -1.48 -11.06
CA ASN A 533 -2.34 -2.44 -11.04
C ASN A 533 -2.10 -3.09 -12.41
N TYR A 534 -3.16 -3.46 -13.14
CA TYR A 534 -3.02 -3.92 -14.53
C TYR A 534 -2.41 -2.85 -15.44
N ASN A 535 -2.79 -1.57 -15.26
CA ASN A 535 -2.17 -0.47 -15.99
C ASN A 535 -0.67 -0.34 -15.66
N ASN A 536 -0.27 -0.48 -14.40
CA ASN A 536 1.14 -0.46 -14.01
C ASN A 536 1.92 -1.61 -14.65
N ILE A 537 1.38 -2.84 -14.62
CA ILE A 537 1.96 -4.01 -15.30
C ILE A 537 2.09 -3.77 -16.81
N ALA A 538 1.07 -3.16 -17.43
CA ALA A 538 1.12 -2.82 -18.84
C ALA A 538 2.28 -1.86 -19.15
N LEU A 539 2.45 -0.79 -18.36
CA LEU A 539 3.58 0.13 -18.49
C LEU A 539 4.95 -0.57 -18.34
N VAL A 540 5.06 -1.57 -17.47
CA VAL A 540 6.27 -2.39 -17.38
C VAL A 540 6.52 -3.16 -18.67
N TYR A 541 5.49 -3.80 -19.23
CA TYR A 541 5.61 -4.52 -20.50
C TYR A 541 5.97 -3.61 -21.67
N GLU A 542 5.46 -2.37 -21.70
CA GLU A 542 5.87 -1.36 -22.70
C GLU A 542 7.38 -1.08 -22.62
N ARG A 543 7.92 -0.89 -21.41
CA ARG A 543 9.35 -0.66 -21.21
C ARG A 543 10.21 -1.87 -21.57
N LEU A 544 9.67 -3.07 -21.45
CA LEU A 544 10.29 -4.31 -21.90
C LEU A 544 10.12 -4.57 -23.41
N GLY A 545 9.41 -3.71 -24.15
CA GLY A 545 9.13 -3.90 -25.58
C GLY A 545 8.09 -5.00 -25.90
N ARG A 546 7.41 -5.54 -24.87
CA ARG A 546 6.39 -6.59 -25.00
C ARG A 546 5.01 -5.98 -25.24
N ASN A 547 4.85 -5.35 -26.40
CA ASN A 547 3.66 -4.53 -26.71
C ASN A 547 2.34 -5.32 -26.70
N SER A 548 2.34 -6.61 -27.07
CA SER A 548 1.14 -7.46 -27.02
C SER A 548 0.66 -7.71 -25.59
N ASP A 549 1.59 -7.96 -24.67
CA ASP A 549 1.29 -8.17 -23.25
C ASP A 549 0.85 -6.87 -22.59
N ALA A 550 1.47 -5.74 -22.96
CA ALA A 550 1.05 -4.41 -22.53
C ALA A 550 -0.39 -4.12 -22.96
N LEU A 551 -0.72 -4.36 -24.24
CA LEU A 551 -2.07 -4.13 -24.76
C LEU A 551 -3.12 -4.99 -24.04
N SER A 552 -2.81 -6.28 -23.81
CA SER A 552 -3.70 -7.18 -23.07
C SER A 552 -3.99 -6.67 -21.65
N ASN A 553 -2.97 -6.19 -20.93
CA ASN A 553 -3.14 -5.67 -19.58
C ASN A 553 -3.88 -4.32 -19.53
N HIS A 554 -3.61 -3.41 -20.47
CA HIS A 554 -4.40 -2.18 -20.61
C HIS A 554 -5.87 -2.46 -20.93
N GLN A 555 -6.15 -3.45 -21.78
CA GLN A 555 -7.52 -3.86 -22.09
C GLN A 555 -8.23 -4.43 -20.85
N LYS A 556 -7.57 -5.26 -20.05
CA LYS A 556 -8.11 -5.74 -18.76
C LYS A 556 -8.42 -4.58 -17.81
N ALA A 557 -7.50 -3.62 -17.68
CA ALA A 557 -7.72 -2.43 -16.86
C ALA A 557 -8.93 -1.62 -17.34
N LEU A 558 -9.05 -1.42 -18.66
CA LEU A 558 -10.17 -0.71 -19.28
C LEU A 558 -11.50 -1.45 -19.05
N GLU A 559 -11.55 -2.77 -19.24
CA GLU A 559 -12.75 -3.59 -19.03
C GLU A 559 -13.26 -3.46 -17.58
N ILE A 560 -12.35 -3.57 -16.62
CA ILE A 560 -12.68 -3.38 -15.21
C ILE A 560 -13.26 -1.98 -14.98
N ARG A 561 -12.58 -0.92 -15.47
CA ARG A 561 -13.08 0.44 -15.32
C ARG A 561 -14.45 0.64 -15.97
N ARG A 562 -14.73 0.04 -17.14
CA ARG A 562 -16.04 0.15 -17.82
C ARG A 562 -17.17 -0.51 -17.03
N ASN A 563 -16.88 -1.59 -16.30
CA ASN A 563 -17.88 -2.32 -15.53
C ASN A 563 -18.25 -1.62 -14.21
N TYR A 564 -17.35 -0.83 -13.63
CA TYR A 564 -17.53 -0.27 -12.28
C TYR A 564 -17.60 1.26 -12.22
N LEU A 565 -17.19 1.97 -13.27
CA LEU A 565 -17.20 3.43 -13.30
C LEU A 565 -18.33 3.95 -14.21
N PRO A 566 -18.88 5.14 -13.90
CA PRO A 566 -19.80 5.82 -14.82
C PRO A 566 -19.19 6.03 -16.22
N PRO A 567 -19.98 6.02 -17.31
CA PRO A 567 -19.46 6.08 -18.68
C PRO A 567 -18.56 7.26 -19.03
N ASN A 568 -18.68 8.38 -18.32
CA ASN A 568 -17.87 9.59 -18.53
C ASN A 568 -16.80 9.78 -17.43
N HIS A 569 -16.40 8.74 -16.69
CA HIS A 569 -15.41 8.88 -15.63
C HIS A 569 -14.01 9.21 -16.19
N PRO A 570 -13.22 10.12 -15.57
CA PRO A 570 -11.86 10.48 -15.99
C PRO A 570 -10.93 9.28 -16.26
N ASP A 571 -10.94 8.27 -15.39
CA ASP A 571 -10.09 7.08 -15.51
C ASP A 571 -10.34 6.26 -16.80
N LEU A 572 -11.56 6.32 -17.37
CA LEU A 572 -11.85 5.70 -18.66
C LEU A 572 -11.12 6.44 -19.78
N ALA A 573 -11.14 7.78 -19.76
CA ALA A 573 -10.42 8.60 -20.72
C ALA A 573 -8.90 8.39 -20.61
N GLN A 574 -8.38 8.23 -19.40
CA GLN A 574 -6.97 7.89 -19.19
C GLN A 574 -6.62 6.51 -19.77
N SER A 575 -7.47 5.49 -19.56
CA SER A 575 -7.28 4.16 -20.16
C SER A 575 -7.25 4.21 -21.69
N TYR A 576 -8.17 4.96 -22.31
CA TYR A 576 -8.18 5.14 -23.76
C TYR A 576 -6.92 5.86 -24.25
N ASN A 577 -6.46 6.89 -23.55
CA ASN A 577 -5.20 7.56 -23.89
C ASN A 577 -3.98 6.64 -23.81
N ASN A 578 -3.89 5.80 -22.78
CA ASN A 578 -2.77 4.87 -22.62
C ASN A 578 -2.76 3.82 -23.74
N ILE A 579 -3.92 3.26 -24.08
CA ILE A 579 -4.04 2.33 -25.22
C ILE A 579 -3.72 3.02 -26.54
N GLY A 580 -4.22 4.25 -26.75
CA GLY A 580 -3.92 5.05 -27.93
C GLY A 580 -2.43 5.31 -28.09
N LEU A 581 -1.72 5.61 -27.00
CA LEU A 581 -0.27 5.81 -26.99
C LEU A 581 0.49 4.54 -27.33
N LEU A 582 0.09 3.40 -26.76
CA LEU A 582 0.69 2.11 -27.09
C LEU A 582 0.52 1.75 -28.57
N LEU A 583 -0.69 1.92 -29.11
CA LEU A 583 -0.98 1.66 -30.52
C LEU A 583 -0.24 2.64 -31.45
N HIS A 584 -0.11 3.90 -31.05
CA HIS A 584 0.70 4.90 -31.77
C HIS A 584 2.18 4.47 -31.83
N ASN A 585 2.75 4.00 -30.73
CA ASN A 585 4.11 3.43 -30.69
C ASN A 585 4.26 2.17 -31.56
N MET A 586 3.20 1.37 -31.68
CA MET A 586 3.12 0.21 -32.58
C MET A 586 2.89 0.59 -34.06
N ARG A 587 2.73 1.88 -34.36
CA ARG A 587 2.37 2.44 -35.69
C ARG A 587 1.00 2.03 -36.21
N ASP A 588 0.11 1.59 -35.32
CA ASP A 588 -1.31 1.40 -35.62
C ASP A 588 -2.06 2.73 -35.43
N TYR A 589 -1.79 3.66 -36.34
CA TYR A 589 -2.27 5.04 -36.22
C TYR A 589 -3.80 5.14 -36.30
N ALA A 590 -4.46 4.25 -37.05
CA ALA A 590 -5.92 4.27 -37.18
C ALA A 590 -6.61 3.94 -35.87
N ASN A 591 -6.22 2.85 -35.21
CA ASN A 591 -6.79 2.48 -33.93
C ASN A 591 -6.35 3.46 -32.82
N ALA A 592 -5.10 3.91 -32.83
CA ALA A 592 -4.62 4.92 -31.89
C ALA A 592 -5.46 6.19 -31.93
N PHE A 593 -5.74 6.72 -33.12
CA PHE A 593 -6.59 7.88 -33.32
C PHE A 593 -8.00 7.65 -32.75
N SER A 594 -8.62 6.49 -33.06
CA SER A 594 -9.95 6.15 -32.54
C SER A 594 -10.00 6.15 -31.00
N TYR A 595 -9.00 5.59 -30.33
CA TYR A 595 -8.92 5.62 -28.87
C TYR A 595 -8.72 7.02 -28.31
N TYR A 596 -7.90 7.87 -28.94
CA TYR A 596 -7.76 9.27 -28.53
C TYR A 596 -9.06 10.06 -28.72
N GLU A 597 -9.84 9.79 -29.76
CA GLU A 597 -11.17 10.40 -29.93
C GLU A 597 -12.12 10.02 -28.80
N MET A 598 -12.16 8.74 -28.41
CA MET A 598 -12.96 8.28 -27.27
C MET A 598 -12.56 8.98 -25.96
N ALA A 599 -11.25 9.19 -25.73
CA ALA A 599 -10.78 9.95 -24.58
C ALA A 599 -11.23 11.42 -24.64
N LEU A 600 -11.10 12.08 -25.80
CA LEU A 600 -11.55 13.46 -26.00
C LEU A 600 -13.06 13.62 -25.79
N GLU A 601 -13.88 12.68 -26.23
CA GLU A 601 -15.33 12.73 -26.01
C GLU A 601 -15.67 12.80 -24.52
N ILE A 602 -14.98 12.02 -23.70
CA ILE A 602 -15.17 12.03 -22.24
C ILE A 602 -14.66 13.36 -21.66
N TRP A 603 -13.45 13.80 -22.03
CA TRP A 603 -12.90 15.05 -21.51
C TRP A 603 -13.78 16.27 -21.84
N LYS A 604 -14.30 16.34 -23.08
CA LYS A 604 -15.21 17.41 -23.52
C LYS A 604 -16.51 17.44 -22.72
N LYS A 605 -17.05 16.28 -22.33
CA LYS A 605 -18.27 16.19 -21.51
C LYS A 605 -18.02 16.59 -20.06
N LEU A 606 -16.90 16.17 -19.49
CA LEU A 606 -16.54 16.45 -18.09
C LEU A 606 -16.16 17.91 -17.86
N PHE A 607 -15.41 18.49 -18.80
CA PHE A 607 -14.83 19.81 -18.67
C PHE A 607 -15.19 20.67 -19.89
N PRO A 608 -16.37 21.30 -19.89
CA PRO A 608 -16.78 22.22 -20.95
C PRO A 608 -15.82 23.40 -21.12
N LEU A 609 -15.04 23.71 -20.06
CA LEU A 609 -14.09 24.82 -19.96
C LEU A 609 -12.62 24.41 -20.19
N ASN A 610 -12.33 23.40 -21.02
CA ASN A 610 -10.97 23.11 -21.50
C ASN A 610 -9.95 22.73 -20.39
N HIS A 611 -9.94 21.44 -19.99
CA HIS A 611 -9.07 20.91 -18.93
C HIS A 611 -7.69 20.45 -19.47
N PRO A 612 -6.56 20.56 -18.71
CA PRO A 612 -5.23 20.15 -19.17
C PRO A 612 -5.14 18.71 -19.70
N ALA A 613 -5.94 17.78 -19.17
CA ALA A 613 -6.01 16.41 -19.69
C ALA A 613 -6.52 16.31 -21.15
N SER A 614 -7.44 17.19 -21.56
CA SER A 614 -7.84 17.29 -22.97
C SER A 614 -6.69 17.81 -23.84
N ALA A 615 -5.91 18.79 -23.36
CA ALA A 615 -4.75 19.28 -24.09
C ALA A 615 -3.69 18.20 -24.30
N GLN A 616 -3.42 17.35 -23.29
CA GLN A 616 -2.53 16.19 -23.46
C GLN A 616 -3.02 15.25 -24.56
N THR A 617 -4.33 15.01 -24.63
CA THR A 617 -4.92 14.16 -25.68
C THR A 617 -4.73 14.79 -27.06
N TYR A 618 -4.95 16.11 -27.19
CA TYR A 618 -4.68 16.83 -28.43
C TYR A 618 -3.20 16.83 -28.83
N ILE A 619 -2.27 16.92 -27.87
CA ILE A 619 -0.82 16.78 -28.14
C ILE A 619 -0.51 15.40 -28.70
N ASN A 620 -1.11 14.34 -28.13
CA ASN A 620 -0.90 12.98 -28.60
C ASN A 620 -1.42 12.80 -30.04
N ILE A 621 -2.61 13.33 -30.34
CA ILE A 621 -3.18 13.32 -31.70
C ILE A 621 -2.29 14.15 -32.66
N GLY A 622 -1.87 15.34 -32.26
CA GLY A 622 -0.97 16.18 -33.07
C GLY A 622 0.37 15.50 -33.37
N THR A 623 0.89 14.73 -32.40
CA THR A 623 2.11 13.92 -32.59
C THR A 623 1.87 12.78 -33.55
N LEU A 624 0.73 12.09 -33.43
CA LEU A 624 0.30 11.05 -34.37
C LEU A 624 0.22 11.60 -35.81
N HIS A 625 -0.42 12.75 -36.03
CA HIS A 625 -0.49 13.37 -37.36
C HIS A 625 0.88 13.83 -37.87
N LYS A 626 1.76 14.34 -37.00
CA LYS A 626 3.15 14.67 -37.36
C LYS A 626 3.88 13.43 -37.88
N ASP A 627 3.73 12.29 -37.22
CA ASP A 627 4.40 11.03 -37.60
C ASP A 627 3.80 10.42 -38.87
N MET A 628 2.52 10.69 -39.15
CA MET A 628 1.87 10.41 -40.45
C MET A 628 2.25 11.41 -41.55
N VAL A 629 3.08 12.42 -41.25
CA VAL A 629 3.49 13.50 -42.18
C VAL A 629 2.32 14.42 -42.58
N ASP A 630 1.24 14.43 -41.80
CA ASP A 630 0.10 15.34 -41.93
C ASP A 630 0.32 16.59 -41.05
N TYR A 631 1.27 17.42 -41.48
CA TYR A 631 1.67 18.62 -40.76
C TYR A 631 0.54 19.65 -40.53
N PRO A 632 -0.38 19.90 -41.49
CA PRO A 632 -1.51 20.80 -41.25
C PRO A 632 -2.42 20.34 -40.11
N ALA A 633 -2.79 19.05 -40.08
CA ALA A 633 -3.59 18.52 -38.98
C ALA A 633 -2.83 18.56 -37.65
N ALA A 634 -1.53 18.20 -37.67
CA ALA A 634 -0.68 18.27 -36.48
C ALA A 634 -0.68 19.67 -35.85
N LEU A 635 -0.45 20.71 -36.66
CA LEU A 635 -0.50 22.10 -36.20
C LEU A 635 -1.87 22.48 -35.66
N SER A 636 -2.95 22.08 -36.34
CA SER A 636 -4.32 22.36 -35.87
C SER A 636 -4.60 21.77 -34.48
N TYR A 637 -4.13 20.55 -34.20
CA TYR A 637 -4.31 19.93 -32.88
C TYR A 637 -3.37 20.53 -31.82
N TYR A 638 -2.15 20.91 -32.19
CA TYR A 638 -1.27 21.64 -31.28
C TYR A 638 -1.83 23.03 -30.94
N ASP A 639 -2.42 23.75 -31.90
CA ASP A 639 -3.08 25.03 -31.65
C ASP A 639 -4.25 24.87 -30.66
N GLN A 640 -5.07 23.82 -30.82
CA GLN A 640 -6.13 23.49 -29.85
C GLN A 640 -5.54 23.22 -28.45
N ALA A 641 -4.45 22.44 -28.36
CA ALA A 641 -3.79 22.18 -27.08
C ALA A 641 -3.21 23.44 -26.45
N ALA A 642 -2.55 24.31 -27.24
CA ALA A 642 -2.01 25.57 -26.77
C ALA A 642 -3.10 26.49 -26.22
N GLN A 643 -4.21 26.66 -26.95
CA GLN A 643 -5.35 27.48 -26.51
C GLN A 643 -5.91 27.02 -25.17
N ILE A 644 -6.03 25.71 -24.96
CA ILE A 644 -6.51 25.14 -23.69
C ILE A 644 -5.54 25.45 -22.54
N LEU A 645 -4.24 25.29 -22.78
CA LEU A 645 -3.24 25.46 -21.73
C LEU A 645 -2.99 26.93 -21.39
N GLU A 646 -3.09 27.83 -22.38
CA GLU A 646 -2.95 29.28 -22.19
C GLU A 646 -4.05 29.89 -21.31
N ILE A 647 -5.25 29.31 -21.32
CA ILE A 647 -6.37 29.76 -20.49
C ILE A 647 -6.53 28.96 -19.18
N SER A 648 -5.68 27.96 -18.95
CA SER A 648 -5.74 27.12 -17.74
C SER A 648 -5.14 27.83 -16.52
N GLU A 649 -5.82 27.78 -15.38
CA GLU A 649 -5.32 28.32 -14.11
C GLU A 649 -5.12 27.19 -13.07
N PRO A 650 -3.90 27.01 -12.52
CA PRO A 650 -2.65 27.72 -12.86
C PRO A 650 -2.11 27.29 -14.24
N LEU A 651 -1.34 28.19 -14.87
CA LEU A 651 -0.75 27.94 -16.18
C LEU A 651 0.18 26.71 -16.14
N ASN A 652 -0.09 25.71 -16.99
CA ASN A 652 0.74 24.52 -17.08
C ASN A 652 1.94 24.75 -18.00
N TYR A 653 2.94 25.48 -17.49
CA TYR A 653 4.15 25.86 -18.23
C TYR A 653 4.86 24.68 -18.90
N PRO A 654 5.10 23.51 -18.25
CA PRO A 654 5.82 22.42 -18.89
C PRO A 654 5.08 21.80 -20.08
N LEU A 655 3.76 21.66 -19.98
CA LEU A 655 2.96 21.07 -21.05
C LEU A 655 2.79 22.04 -22.22
N LEU A 656 2.58 23.33 -21.95
CA LEU A 656 2.50 24.37 -22.98
C LEU A 656 3.83 24.50 -23.74
N ALA A 657 4.96 24.43 -23.03
CA ALA A 657 6.28 24.40 -23.65
C ALA A 657 6.47 23.19 -24.58
N THR A 658 5.92 22.03 -24.21
CA THR A 658 5.96 20.81 -25.05
C THR A 658 5.18 21.01 -26.34
N VAL A 659 4.00 21.67 -26.29
CA VAL A 659 3.23 22.04 -27.48
C VAL A 659 4.07 22.89 -28.42
N TYR A 660 4.65 23.98 -27.91
CA TYR A 660 5.47 24.88 -28.69
C TYR A 660 6.71 24.19 -29.27
N ASN A 661 7.38 23.32 -28.51
CA ASN A 661 8.49 22.53 -29.03
C ASN A 661 8.06 21.61 -30.18
N ASN A 662 6.91 20.95 -30.07
CA ASN A 662 6.39 20.09 -31.12
C ASN A 662 5.96 20.88 -32.37
N MET A 663 5.35 22.05 -32.20
CA MET A 663 5.07 22.99 -33.31
C MET A 663 6.35 23.44 -34.00
N GLY A 664 7.40 23.73 -33.21
CA GLY A 664 8.73 24.06 -33.73
C GLY A 664 9.30 22.96 -34.62
N SER A 665 9.16 21.70 -34.18
CA SER A 665 9.57 20.50 -34.96
C SER A 665 8.77 20.34 -36.25
N VAL A 666 7.46 20.59 -36.23
CA VAL A 666 6.63 20.57 -37.45
C VAL A 666 7.06 21.66 -38.42
N HIS A 667 7.27 22.89 -37.97
CA HIS A 667 7.75 23.99 -38.82
C HIS A 667 9.15 23.73 -39.38
N GLU A 668 10.02 23.10 -38.62
CA GLU A 668 11.33 22.64 -39.08
C GLU A 668 11.20 21.63 -40.22
N ASN A 669 10.29 20.65 -40.13
CA ASN A 669 10.01 19.70 -41.21
C ASN A 669 9.41 20.37 -42.45
N LEU A 670 8.61 21.42 -42.25
CA LEU A 670 8.10 22.29 -43.32
C LEU A 670 9.15 23.25 -43.89
N LYS A 671 10.39 23.25 -43.35
CA LYS A 671 11.49 24.17 -43.68
C LYS A 671 11.21 25.64 -43.39
N ASP A 672 10.21 25.94 -42.57
CA ASP A 672 9.93 27.29 -42.05
C ASP A 672 10.79 27.56 -40.81
N ASN A 673 12.07 27.86 -41.04
CA ASN A 673 13.05 28.06 -39.97
C ASN A 673 12.68 29.22 -39.03
N LEU A 674 11.98 30.25 -39.51
CA LEU A 674 11.60 31.41 -38.69
C LEU A 674 10.52 31.04 -37.68
N LYS A 675 9.46 30.36 -38.11
CA LYS A 675 8.43 29.87 -37.18
C LYS A 675 8.96 28.78 -36.27
N ALA A 676 9.85 27.91 -36.77
CA ALA A 676 10.50 26.90 -35.93
C ALA A 676 11.28 27.55 -34.79
N LEU A 677 12.13 28.55 -35.11
CA LEU A 677 12.89 29.28 -34.10
C LEU A 677 12.01 29.98 -33.07
N SER A 678 10.96 30.69 -33.53
CA SER A 678 10.03 31.39 -32.64
C SER A 678 9.34 30.43 -31.66
N ASN A 679 8.87 29.28 -32.13
CA ASN A 679 8.22 28.28 -31.28
C ASN A 679 9.20 27.62 -30.30
N TYR A 680 10.41 27.26 -30.74
CA TYR A 680 11.42 26.72 -29.82
C TYR A 680 11.87 27.73 -28.75
N GLN A 681 11.94 29.03 -29.08
CA GLN A 681 12.23 30.08 -28.11
C GLN A 681 11.13 30.21 -27.06
N LYS A 682 9.86 30.22 -27.48
CA LYS A 682 8.72 30.19 -26.53
C LYS A 682 8.77 28.97 -25.61
N ALA A 683 9.07 27.79 -26.16
CA ALA A 683 9.21 26.57 -25.37
C ALA A 683 10.34 26.69 -24.33
N LEU A 684 11.50 27.23 -24.74
CA LEU A 684 12.63 27.45 -23.84
C LEU A 684 12.27 28.41 -22.70
N GLU A 685 11.63 29.55 -22.99
CA GLU A 685 11.23 30.54 -21.99
C GLU A 685 10.28 29.93 -20.95
N LEU A 686 9.27 29.18 -21.39
CA LEU A 686 8.30 28.52 -20.52
C LEU A 686 8.95 27.41 -19.66
N TRP A 687 9.88 26.63 -20.22
CA TRP A 687 10.63 25.63 -19.45
C TRP A 687 11.60 26.27 -18.46
N GLN A 688 12.26 27.39 -18.79
CA GLN A 688 13.13 28.12 -17.86
C GLN A 688 12.37 28.67 -16.65
N GLN A 689 11.11 29.03 -16.82
CA GLN A 689 10.26 29.51 -15.73
C GLN A 689 9.77 28.39 -14.78
N SER A 690 9.76 27.13 -15.25
CA SER A 690 9.10 26.03 -14.55
C SER A 690 10.00 24.86 -14.15
N LEU A 691 11.19 24.75 -14.75
CA LEU A 691 12.09 23.62 -14.55
C LEU A 691 13.42 24.07 -13.92
N PRO A 692 14.09 23.19 -13.14
CA PRO A 692 15.45 23.44 -12.69
C PRO A 692 16.41 23.71 -13.85
N SER A 693 17.45 24.52 -13.62
CA SER A 693 18.42 24.93 -14.64
C SER A 693 19.21 23.78 -15.28
N ASN A 694 19.23 22.59 -14.65
CA ASN A 694 19.89 21.38 -15.13
C ASN A 694 18.92 20.35 -15.74
N HIS A 695 17.69 20.75 -16.04
CA HIS A 695 16.67 19.84 -16.56
C HIS A 695 16.93 19.46 -18.04
N PRO A 696 16.84 18.17 -18.43
CA PRO A 696 17.11 17.71 -19.81
C PRO A 696 16.29 18.42 -20.91
N ASN A 697 15.02 18.76 -20.65
CA ASN A 697 14.19 19.52 -21.61
C ASN A 697 14.81 20.87 -22.02
N LEU A 698 15.52 21.55 -21.12
CA LEU A 698 16.24 22.79 -21.46
C LEU A 698 17.35 22.49 -22.47
N ALA A 699 18.12 21.41 -22.26
CA ALA A 699 19.16 20.98 -23.20
C ALA A 699 18.58 20.58 -24.56
N ALA A 700 17.41 19.92 -24.59
CA ALA A 700 16.72 19.59 -25.83
C ALA A 700 16.27 20.85 -26.60
N ALA A 701 15.70 21.84 -25.90
CA ALA A 701 15.32 23.12 -26.49
C ALA A 701 16.53 23.86 -27.09
N TYR A 702 17.64 23.92 -26.34
CA TYR A 702 18.89 24.51 -26.84
C TYR A 702 19.44 23.77 -28.06
N ASN A 703 19.40 22.43 -28.08
CA ASN A 703 19.75 21.64 -29.27
C ASN A 703 18.89 22.00 -30.49
N ASN A 704 17.58 22.08 -30.31
CA ASN A 704 16.64 22.36 -31.39
C ASN A 704 16.87 23.77 -31.96
N ILE A 705 17.04 24.78 -31.09
CA ILE A 705 17.39 26.16 -31.47
C ILE A 705 18.73 26.17 -32.23
N ALA A 706 19.75 25.49 -31.71
CA ALA A 706 21.05 25.37 -32.35
C ALA A 706 20.96 24.71 -33.74
N GLY A 707 20.12 23.69 -33.89
CA GLY A 707 19.81 23.04 -35.17
C GLY A 707 19.26 24.00 -36.21
N VAL A 708 18.32 24.88 -35.81
CA VAL A 708 17.79 25.92 -36.68
C VAL A 708 18.87 26.94 -37.04
N HIS A 709 19.69 27.41 -36.09
CA HIS A 709 20.80 28.34 -36.36
C HIS A 709 21.84 27.74 -37.32
N LYS A 710 22.14 26.43 -37.20
CA LYS A 710 22.99 25.71 -38.15
C LYS A 710 22.42 25.78 -39.57
N ARG A 711 21.11 25.52 -39.74
CA ARG A 711 20.44 25.63 -41.06
C ARG A 711 20.44 27.04 -41.62
N LEU A 712 20.35 28.04 -40.75
CA LEU A 712 20.48 29.47 -41.11
C LEU A 712 21.94 29.91 -41.31
N THR A 713 22.91 28.99 -41.28
CA THR A 713 24.36 29.25 -41.42
C THR A 713 24.96 30.15 -40.33
N ASN A 714 24.26 30.33 -39.21
CA ASN A 714 24.71 31.09 -38.04
C ASN A 714 25.53 30.19 -37.11
N TYR A 715 26.67 29.68 -37.60
CA TYR A 715 27.46 28.67 -36.90
C TYR A 715 27.95 29.05 -35.50
N PRO A 716 28.45 30.29 -35.23
CA PRO A 716 28.87 30.67 -33.88
C PRO A 716 27.73 30.60 -32.85
N THR A 717 26.53 31.05 -33.23
CA THR A 717 25.34 30.97 -32.39
C THR A 717 24.88 29.52 -32.18
N ALA A 718 24.94 28.69 -33.23
CA ALA A 718 24.62 27.27 -33.11
C ALA A 718 25.57 26.56 -32.12
N LEU A 719 26.89 26.79 -32.22
CA LEU A 719 27.87 26.23 -31.30
C LEU A 719 27.64 26.71 -29.86
N SER A 720 27.31 27.99 -29.67
CA SER A 720 26.99 28.54 -28.34
C SER A 720 25.84 27.76 -27.69
N PHE A 721 24.73 27.56 -28.40
CA PHE A 721 23.57 26.85 -27.86
C PHE A 721 23.82 25.35 -27.67
N TYR A 722 24.54 24.68 -28.58
CA TYR A 722 24.92 23.28 -28.36
C TYR A 722 25.83 23.09 -27.15
N ASN A 723 26.76 24.02 -26.91
CA ASN A 723 27.63 23.96 -25.73
C ASN A 723 26.83 24.19 -24.44
N GLN A 724 25.85 25.10 -24.44
CA GLN A 724 24.92 25.26 -23.31
C GLN A 724 24.11 23.98 -23.05
N ALA A 725 23.65 23.30 -24.10
CA ALA A 725 22.97 22.02 -23.97
C ALA A 725 23.86 20.94 -23.34
N LEU A 726 25.14 20.84 -23.77
CA LEU A 726 26.11 19.92 -23.16
C LEU A 726 26.37 20.24 -21.69
N GLU A 727 26.54 21.52 -21.34
CA GLU A 727 26.79 21.93 -19.95
C GLU A 727 25.63 21.54 -19.03
N ILE A 728 24.40 21.73 -19.49
CA ILE A 728 23.19 21.31 -18.76
C ILE A 728 23.17 19.79 -18.56
N LEU A 729 23.45 19.03 -19.62
CA LEU A 729 23.44 17.56 -19.56
C LEU A 729 24.53 17.00 -18.63
N GLN A 730 25.71 17.62 -18.61
CA GLN A 730 26.82 17.26 -17.72
C GLN A 730 26.51 17.53 -16.24
N LYS A 731 25.72 18.57 -15.95
CA LYS A 731 25.29 18.95 -14.60
C LYS A 731 23.99 18.25 -14.16
N SER A 732 23.37 17.46 -15.02
CA SER A 732 22.11 16.79 -14.73
C SER A 732 22.36 15.50 -13.94
N PRO A 733 21.67 15.24 -12.82
CA PRO A 733 21.75 13.97 -12.10
C PRO A 733 21.17 12.79 -12.90
N PHE A 734 20.40 13.09 -13.96
CA PHE A 734 19.82 12.12 -14.89
C PHE A 734 20.37 12.42 -16.30
N THR A 735 21.66 12.20 -16.52
CA THR A 735 22.30 12.46 -17.81
C THR A 735 21.69 11.58 -18.90
N ASP A 736 20.95 12.20 -19.84
CA ASP A 736 20.55 11.53 -21.08
C ASP A 736 21.77 11.41 -22.00
N TYR A 737 22.48 10.30 -21.88
CA TYR A 737 23.66 10.02 -22.68
C TYR A 737 23.34 9.94 -24.19
N SER A 738 22.10 9.60 -24.58
CA SER A 738 21.70 9.61 -25.99
C SER A 738 21.67 11.04 -26.52
N LEU A 739 21.11 11.98 -25.75
CA LEU A 739 21.11 13.39 -26.11
C LEU A 739 22.52 13.99 -26.08
N VAL A 740 23.40 13.58 -25.15
CA VAL A 740 24.82 14.00 -25.15
C VAL A 740 25.51 13.57 -26.45
N ALA A 741 25.34 12.31 -26.86
CA ALA A 741 25.92 11.80 -28.10
C ALA A 741 25.37 12.52 -29.35
N ALA A 742 24.05 12.76 -29.40
CA ALA A 742 23.42 13.52 -30.47
C ALA A 742 23.95 14.96 -30.53
N THR A 743 24.15 15.62 -29.37
CA THR A 743 24.68 16.99 -29.28
C THR A 743 26.11 17.05 -29.80
N HIS A 744 26.98 16.11 -29.40
CA HIS A 744 28.33 16.02 -29.94
C HIS A 744 28.32 15.79 -31.46
N ASN A 745 27.50 14.88 -31.96
CA ASN A 745 27.37 14.66 -33.40
C ASN A 745 26.90 15.94 -34.13
N ASN A 746 25.97 16.70 -33.55
CA ASN A 746 25.48 17.96 -34.11
C ASN A 746 26.56 19.05 -34.13
N ILE A 747 27.36 19.18 -33.06
CA ILE A 747 28.52 20.08 -33.02
C ILE A 747 29.55 19.68 -34.08
N GLY A 748 29.82 18.38 -34.22
CA GLY A 748 30.69 17.85 -35.27
C GLY A 748 30.22 18.27 -36.66
N CYS A 749 28.91 18.20 -36.92
CA CYS A 749 28.33 18.66 -38.18
C CYS A 749 28.52 20.17 -38.41
N VAL A 750 28.48 20.99 -37.36
CA VAL A 750 28.72 22.44 -37.49
C VAL A 750 30.17 22.71 -37.86
N TYR A 751 31.13 22.08 -37.17
CA TYR A 751 32.55 22.23 -37.49
C TYR A 751 32.90 21.70 -38.89
N MET A 752 32.27 20.59 -39.30
CA MET A 752 32.40 20.09 -40.67
C MET A 752 31.91 21.12 -41.70
N SER A 753 30.78 21.78 -41.42
CA SER A 753 30.25 22.87 -42.27
C SER A 753 31.17 24.10 -42.31
N MET A 754 31.93 24.34 -41.23
CA MET A 754 32.97 25.37 -41.14
C MET A 754 34.32 24.94 -41.72
N LYS A 755 34.44 23.68 -42.18
CA LYS A 755 35.68 23.05 -42.65
C LYS A 755 36.77 22.87 -41.57
N ASP A 756 36.43 22.91 -40.28
CA ASP A 756 37.34 22.55 -39.19
C ASP A 756 37.25 21.03 -38.94
N THR A 757 37.95 20.26 -39.80
CA THR A 757 37.93 18.79 -39.76
C THR A 757 38.47 18.21 -38.46
N SER A 758 39.39 18.92 -37.80
CA SER A 758 40.01 18.50 -36.54
C SER A 758 38.99 18.41 -35.40
N LYS A 759 38.21 19.49 -35.20
CA LYS A 759 37.17 19.53 -34.16
C LYS A 759 35.95 18.70 -34.54
N ALA A 760 35.63 18.62 -35.83
CA ALA A 760 34.58 17.73 -36.31
C ALA A 760 34.86 16.27 -35.91
N LEU A 761 36.07 15.79 -36.19
CA LEU A 761 36.49 14.43 -35.85
C LEU A 761 36.41 14.16 -34.34
N PHE A 762 36.93 15.08 -33.52
CA PHE A 762 36.88 14.98 -32.07
C PHE A 762 35.46 14.74 -31.56
N HIS A 763 34.51 15.59 -31.99
CA HIS A 763 33.13 15.47 -31.52
C HIS A 763 32.40 14.23 -32.07
N TYR A 764 32.66 13.81 -33.30
CA TYR A 764 32.10 12.56 -33.81
C TYR A 764 32.64 11.34 -33.06
N GLN A 765 33.92 11.33 -32.68
CA GLN A 765 34.53 10.27 -31.87
C GLN A 765 33.94 10.20 -30.46
N GLU A 766 33.74 11.34 -29.80
CA GLU A 766 33.06 11.38 -28.49
C GLU A 766 31.62 10.86 -28.60
N ALA A 767 30.87 11.28 -29.63
CA ALA A 767 29.54 10.74 -29.89
C ALA A 767 29.57 9.22 -30.15
N LEU A 768 30.56 8.73 -30.89
CA LEU A 768 30.67 7.30 -31.24
C LEU A 768 30.92 6.45 -30.01
N LYS A 769 31.83 6.89 -29.13
CA LYS A 769 32.16 6.22 -27.87
C LYS A 769 30.91 6.03 -27.00
N ILE A 770 30.06 7.06 -26.93
CA ILE A 770 28.81 6.99 -26.17
C ILE A 770 27.82 6.05 -26.86
N TRP A 771 27.59 6.20 -28.18
CA TRP A 771 26.65 5.35 -28.90
C TRP A 771 27.02 3.85 -28.85
N GLN A 772 28.30 3.50 -28.92
CA GLN A 772 28.77 2.11 -28.83
C GLN A 772 28.51 1.47 -27.46
N HIS A 773 28.43 2.28 -26.40
CA HIS A 773 28.09 1.80 -25.06
C HIS A 773 26.57 1.67 -24.87
N LEU A 774 25.78 2.55 -25.48
CA LEU A 774 24.33 2.61 -25.27
C LEU A 774 23.53 1.67 -26.18
N LEU A 775 24.00 1.47 -27.41
CA LEU A 775 23.19 0.90 -28.48
C LEU A 775 23.73 -0.47 -28.95
N PRO A 776 22.84 -1.35 -29.43
CA PRO A 776 23.24 -2.51 -30.23
C PRO A 776 24.12 -2.12 -31.42
N VAL A 777 25.02 -3.03 -31.81
CA VAL A 777 26.05 -2.79 -32.84
C VAL A 777 25.51 -2.45 -34.23
N ASP A 778 24.24 -2.73 -34.48
CA ASP A 778 23.48 -2.55 -35.70
C ASP A 778 22.53 -1.34 -35.65
N HIS A 779 22.57 -0.51 -34.61
CA HIS A 779 21.64 0.60 -34.48
C HIS A 779 21.88 1.72 -35.53
N PRO A 780 20.83 2.29 -36.16
CA PRO A 780 20.97 3.32 -37.20
C PRO A 780 21.81 4.56 -36.83
N ASN A 781 21.76 5.00 -35.56
CA ASN A 781 22.58 6.12 -35.08
C ASN A 781 24.09 5.87 -35.21
N LEU A 782 24.53 4.61 -35.07
CA LEU A 782 25.93 4.24 -35.32
C LEU A 782 26.26 4.39 -36.80
N ALA A 783 25.37 3.99 -37.71
CA ALA A 783 25.56 4.17 -39.16
C ALA A 783 25.70 5.65 -39.54
N VAL A 784 24.85 6.53 -38.99
CA VAL A 784 24.94 7.98 -39.22
C VAL A 784 26.29 8.51 -38.73
N ASN A 785 26.72 8.12 -37.53
CA ASN A 785 27.98 8.61 -36.98
C ASN A 785 29.20 8.09 -37.75
N TYR A 786 29.21 6.82 -38.16
CA TYR A 786 30.25 6.28 -39.04
C TYR A 786 30.30 7.00 -40.40
N ASN A 787 29.15 7.32 -41.00
CA ASN A 787 29.11 8.12 -42.23
C ASN A 787 29.75 9.50 -42.03
N ASN A 788 29.46 10.15 -40.90
CA ASN A 788 29.99 11.48 -40.60
C ASN A 788 31.51 11.46 -40.37
N ILE A 789 32.03 10.43 -39.68
CA ILE A 789 33.48 10.21 -39.52
C ILE A 789 34.13 9.92 -40.87
N ALA A 790 33.51 9.09 -41.71
CA ALA A 790 33.99 8.81 -43.06
C ALA A 790 34.11 10.08 -43.91
N GLU A 791 33.15 10.99 -43.79
CA GLU A 791 33.17 12.28 -44.50
C GLU A 791 34.36 13.16 -44.10
N VAL A 792 34.75 13.12 -42.82
CA VAL A 792 35.96 13.81 -42.35
C VAL A 792 37.21 13.23 -43.00
N TYR A 793 37.40 11.90 -42.96
CA TYR A 793 38.56 11.25 -43.58
C TYR A 793 38.60 11.43 -45.10
N ALA A 794 37.44 11.41 -45.76
CA ALA A 794 37.32 11.69 -47.19
C ALA A 794 37.74 13.13 -47.55
N THR A 795 37.56 14.07 -46.63
CA THR A 795 37.98 15.48 -46.79
C THR A 795 39.46 15.69 -46.48
N LEU A 796 40.04 14.85 -45.62
CA LEU A 796 41.49 14.79 -45.34
C LEU A 796 42.26 13.98 -46.39
N GLU A 797 41.58 13.44 -47.41
CA GLU A 797 42.14 12.59 -48.47
C GLU A 797 42.72 11.24 -47.98
N ASP A 798 42.36 10.82 -46.76
CA ASP A 798 42.61 9.46 -46.26
C ASP A 798 41.49 8.52 -46.75
N TYR A 799 41.55 8.20 -48.05
CA TYR A 799 40.54 7.40 -48.71
C TYR A 799 40.39 5.97 -48.17
N PRO A 800 41.46 5.24 -47.78
CA PRO A 800 41.33 3.90 -47.19
C PRO A 800 40.52 3.92 -45.89
N THR A 801 40.80 4.85 -44.99
CA THR A 801 40.05 4.97 -43.72
C THR A 801 38.61 5.41 -43.97
N ALA A 802 38.39 6.36 -44.88
CA ALA A 802 37.05 6.81 -45.26
C ALA A 802 36.19 5.67 -45.87
N LEU A 803 36.79 4.82 -46.70
CA LEU A 803 36.11 3.70 -47.33
C LEU A 803 35.58 2.71 -46.29
N SER A 804 36.44 2.31 -45.34
CA SER A 804 36.09 1.41 -44.24
C SER A 804 34.88 1.92 -43.44
N TYR A 805 34.87 3.20 -43.08
CA TYR A 805 33.76 3.78 -42.31
C TYR A 805 32.46 3.93 -43.13
N TYR A 806 32.54 4.29 -44.41
CA TYR A 806 31.34 4.34 -45.27
C TYR A 806 30.75 2.95 -45.50
N GLU A 807 31.57 1.93 -45.74
CA GLU A 807 31.09 0.55 -45.90
C GLU A 807 30.40 0.05 -44.64
N ARG A 808 30.97 0.33 -43.46
CA ARG A 808 30.34 0.01 -42.17
C ARG A 808 29.01 0.76 -41.97
N SER A 809 28.95 2.02 -42.36
CA SER A 809 27.72 2.82 -42.30
C SER A 809 26.62 2.24 -43.20
N VAL A 810 26.94 1.90 -44.45
CA VAL A 810 26.00 1.29 -45.40
C VAL A 810 25.53 -0.08 -44.88
N GLN A 811 26.45 -0.93 -44.42
CA GLN A 811 26.11 -2.26 -43.90
C GLN A 811 25.12 -2.18 -42.72
N ILE A 812 25.40 -1.31 -41.74
CA ILE A 812 24.49 -1.11 -40.60
C ILE A 812 23.16 -0.52 -41.08
N GLY A 813 23.19 0.48 -41.97
CA GLY A 813 21.99 1.11 -42.50
C GLY A 813 21.08 0.15 -43.27
N GLU A 814 21.63 -0.73 -44.11
CA GLU A 814 20.87 -1.73 -44.87
C GLU A 814 20.29 -2.84 -43.99
N PHE A 815 20.98 -3.18 -42.90
CA PHE A 815 20.49 -4.16 -41.95
C PHE A 815 19.33 -3.60 -41.10
N SER A 816 19.43 -2.34 -40.67
CA SER A 816 18.57 -1.77 -39.62
C SER A 816 17.43 -0.88 -40.11
N LEU A 817 17.49 -0.39 -41.35
CA LEU A 817 16.49 0.54 -41.90
C LEU A 817 15.73 -0.09 -43.09
N PRO A 818 14.46 0.31 -43.32
CA PRO A 818 13.73 -0.08 -44.53
C PRO A 818 14.47 0.35 -45.80
N ALA A 819 14.40 -0.45 -46.86
CA ALA A 819 15.14 -0.22 -48.11
C ALA A 819 14.89 1.16 -48.77
N ASN A 820 13.74 1.77 -48.51
CA ASN A 820 13.36 3.11 -49.00
C ASN A 820 13.74 4.25 -48.05
N HIS A 821 14.47 3.98 -46.96
CA HIS A 821 14.83 4.99 -45.98
C HIS A 821 15.81 6.03 -46.57
N PRO A 822 15.58 7.35 -46.40
CA PRO A 822 16.44 8.40 -46.98
C PRO A 822 17.92 8.29 -46.62
N HIS A 823 18.23 7.82 -45.40
CA HIS A 823 19.60 7.60 -44.96
C HIS A 823 20.35 6.51 -45.76
N ILE A 824 19.70 5.42 -46.18
CA ILE A 824 20.38 4.39 -47.00
C ILE A 824 20.83 4.99 -48.33
N ALA A 825 19.96 5.76 -48.98
CA ALA A 825 20.30 6.45 -50.22
C ALA A 825 21.45 7.45 -50.03
N LEU A 826 21.48 8.17 -48.90
CA LEU A 826 22.57 9.08 -48.56
C LEU A 826 23.90 8.33 -48.34
N PHE A 827 23.90 7.26 -47.55
CA PHE A 827 25.11 6.49 -47.23
C PHE A 827 25.71 5.87 -48.50
N ARG A 828 24.86 5.26 -49.36
CA ARG A 828 25.30 4.72 -50.66
C ARG A 828 25.87 5.79 -51.56
N LYS A 829 25.19 6.94 -51.68
CA LYS A 829 25.66 8.07 -52.49
C LYS A 829 27.02 8.58 -52.02
N ASN A 830 27.25 8.68 -50.71
CA ASN A 830 28.53 9.12 -50.16
C ASN A 830 29.64 8.10 -50.43
N LEU A 831 29.36 6.81 -50.26
CA LEU A 831 30.28 5.72 -50.59
C LEU A 831 30.65 5.72 -52.09
N GLU A 832 29.67 5.83 -52.99
CA GLU A 832 29.90 5.90 -54.44
C GLU A 832 30.73 7.13 -54.82
N ARG A 833 30.44 8.29 -54.22
CA ARG A 833 31.21 9.52 -54.44
C ARG A 833 32.68 9.35 -54.03
N LEU A 834 32.95 8.61 -52.96
CA LEU A 834 34.31 8.29 -52.54
C LEU A 834 34.99 7.34 -53.53
N ARG A 835 34.30 6.28 -53.97
CA ARG A 835 34.86 5.29 -54.91
C ARG A 835 35.37 5.92 -56.20
N ILE A 836 34.68 6.92 -56.75
CA ILE A 836 35.13 7.66 -57.95
C ILE A 836 36.47 8.39 -57.72
N ARG A 837 36.79 8.78 -56.48
CA ARG A 837 38.04 9.48 -56.12
C ARG A 837 39.22 8.55 -55.86
N ILE A 838 38.98 7.25 -55.72
CA ILE A 838 40.03 6.25 -55.47
C ILE A 838 40.54 5.74 -56.82
N PRO A 839 41.85 5.86 -57.14
CA PRO A 839 42.42 5.45 -58.42
C PRO A 839 42.16 3.99 -58.82
N GLU A 840 42.07 3.09 -57.84
CA GLU A 840 41.81 1.65 -58.06
C GLU A 840 40.39 1.35 -58.56
N PHE A 841 39.44 2.26 -58.37
CA PHE A 841 38.03 2.11 -58.76
C PHE A 841 37.61 3.05 -59.90
N SER A 842 38.52 3.90 -60.42
CA SER A 842 38.23 4.90 -61.45
C SER A 842 38.69 4.52 -62.87
N ALA A 843 39.17 3.29 -63.08
CA ALA A 843 39.46 2.80 -64.42
C ALA A 843 38.15 2.56 -65.21
N PRO A 844 38.01 3.09 -66.44
CA PRO A 844 36.82 2.84 -67.24
C PRO A 844 36.78 1.37 -67.66
N THR A 845 35.68 0.69 -67.38
CA THR A 845 35.29 -0.54 -68.08
C THR A 845 35.18 -0.21 -69.57
N THR A 846 36.03 -0.85 -70.38
CA THR A 846 35.92 -0.89 -71.85
C THR A 846 34.89 -1.92 -72.27
#